data_AF-A0A933MX26-F1
#
_entry.id   AF-A0A933MX26-F1
#
_cell.length_a   1.000
_cell.length_b   1.000
_cell.length_c   1.000
_cell.angle_alpha   90.00
_cell.angle_beta   90.00
_cell.angle_gamma   90.00
#
_symmetry.space_group_name_H-M   'P 1'
#
loop_
_entity.id
_entity.type
_entity.pdbx_description
1 polymer ?
#
loop_
_entity_poly.entity_id
_entity_poly.type
_entity_poly.pdbx_seq_one_letter_code
_entity_poly.pdbx_strand_id
1 'polypeptide(L)'
;MLNNILRGLGLGAIFVLISVSCVSSPPTVAPAVESEGLLISNFEQDISIWQVYSQDTETVVNPGAPPPPGYFNVAKFHSKYTDRWVKPTSGFAASKEQVKEGQSAGKWENTVENNRLVAIDIPHDWSAYKYLAFWAYSIAANKAAIELVAYSETDQTSEDDYYKFEVVIDWTGWRKFEIPLKEFAATRNPVGWNKVDYIKIASTGWSHNPNPTTVLYFDAMRLSSVRTEASLSVKLAKQHPNLLLNASEIAEIKQKVATNDWAKSAYQAVSANAFVWSTRTIVLPETGGGYYHAGGEDYAITQAHYDLSSAARDLALMFQFTAEQSYAEKSKEILLAYAAKYASYEIHDKEGRTGEKASAGGRATAQGINEAAWVIPLAWAYDLIYDALTAAERERIENNLFRPAAELLMTNNEGRHNHQTWYNAGIGVIGFVLAEPEYVEHALNKTGSGFYYQMKNSVTADGMWYEGSMHYQFYVLQALGPLAEAAYHAGIDLYQTPGYKALFDFPMAYADASLRLPVINDGREVFLGASDRSRYYEAAYRRWGDPNYTHVLRASERKSLEALLYGAAELPPAAPPGWRSRDFSKSGLAVLRSGSDSNAKQVVLNLMGYAGGHSHPDQLGIVFFGLGRTLAPDAGSIKYEDPVQAAWYKQSLAHNLLVVNGKSQQRAPAGMLDEFAGGTLVQVARASTTKAYGGENLSRTLLLNDDYLTDLFQVNSPVENTYDWVYHNFGNLSTDLNMRPAPGFVSPSNGYEYLTNVQVAKTENAWRGDWTIAADQKVRLYMAGAPGTQIIAEEGLVAATVGDETSPEKVPVVIARRQAKSTRYVAIVEPYAASPAITQITPIPTSAADAVAWRITRGNVVDTLMVSDSRAASNFGDLTLEGNVAWFSSAGDEIQALYLGAGTRLASRNWSVGLENLVTASDATAVGVSIERESPRRLVVRNTSRVLTVIALAGLIPGNLHAFALDENGNRQGEVRPIESGEGRIRLFMDPGAVYEIIAN
;
A
#
# COMPACT_ATOMS: atom_id res chain seq x y z
N MET A 1 -49.08 38.63 -4.12
CA MET A 1 -49.11 38.83 -2.65
C MET A 1 -48.58 37.57 -1.95
N LEU A 2 -47.35 37.14 -2.28
CA LEU A 2 -46.72 35.93 -1.70
C LEU A 2 -45.18 36.02 -1.79
N ASN A 3 -44.65 37.23 -1.59
CA ASN A 3 -43.21 37.51 -1.61
C ASN A 3 -42.69 38.05 -0.26
N ASN A 4 -43.46 37.94 0.83
CA ASN A 4 -43.08 38.55 2.12
C ASN A 4 -43.32 37.70 3.39
N ILE A 5 -43.56 36.38 3.30
CA ILE A 5 -43.74 35.54 4.51
C ILE A 5 -43.04 34.18 4.38
N LEU A 6 -41.73 34.16 4.06
CA LEU A 6 -40.87 32.99 4.31
C LEU A 6 -39.44 33.40 4.72
N ARG A 7 -39.31 34.52 5.47
CA ARG A 7 -38.17 34.75 6.36
C ARG A 7 -38.57 34.30 7.76
N GLY A 8 -38.18 33.10 8.14
CA GLY A 8 -38.36 32.60 9.50
C GLY A 8 -38.03 31.13 9.61
N LEU A 9 -36.84 30.84 10.17
CA LEU A 9 -36.48 29.59 10.85
C LEU A 9 -36.36 28.37 9.90
N GLY A 10 -35.20 28.01 9.35
CA GLY A 10 -33.97 27.70 10.06
C GLY A 10 -33.86 26.18 10.23
N LEU A 11 -33.24 25.51 9.25
CA LEU A 11 -32.57 24.18 9.29
C LEU A 11 -32.39 23.68 7.85
N GLY A 12 -31.25 24.02 7.26
CA GLY A 12 -30.79 23.51 5.97
C GLY A 12 -29.48 22.75 6.16
N ALA A 13 -29.52 21.47 5.83
CA ALA A 13 -28.47 20.50 6.02
C ALA A 13 -27.18 20.85 5.26
N ILE A 14 -26.10 20.38 5.90
CA ILE A 14 -24.69 20.44 5.56
C ILE A 14 -24.43 19.84 4.17
N PHE A 15 -23.93 20.68 3.26
CA PHE A 15 -23.05 20.28 2.16
C PHE A 15 -21.82 21.18 2.23
N VAL A 16 -20.75 20.68 2.85
CA VAL A 16 -19.43 21.34 2.79
C VAL A 16 -18.81 20.96 1.46
N LEU A 17 -18.94 21.84 0.47
CA LEU A 17 -18.00 21.94 -0.64
C LEU A 17 -16.96 23.00 -0.24
N ILE A 18 -15.71 22.56 -0.15
CA ILE A 18 -14.55 23.39 0.19
C ILE A 18 -14.49 24.57 -0.78
N SER A 19 -14.63 25.77 -0.22
CA SER A 19 -14.43 27.04 -0.92
C SER A 19 -12.96 27.26 -1.22
N VAL A 20 -12.61 27.43 -2.50
CA VAL A 20 -11.41 28.13 -2.93
C VAL A 20 -11.59 29.60 -2.54
N SER A 21 -10.81 30.09 -1.57
CA SER A 21 -10.82 31.51 -1.19
C SER A 21 -10.15 32.34 -2.29
N CYS A 22 -10.95 32.98 -3.14
CA CYS A 22 -10.53 34.17 -3.91
C CYS A 22 -10.45 35.36 -2.96
N VAL A 23 -9.24 35.87 -2.67
CA VAL A 23 -9.07 37.21 -2.08
C VAL A 23 -9.11 38.23 -3.22
N SER A 24 -9.94 39.27 -3.06
CA SER A 24 -10.08 40.39 -4.01
C SER A 24 -9.27 41.60 -3.55
N SER A 25 -8.35 42.02 -4.43
CA SER A 25 -7.64 43.30 -4.65
C SER A 25 -7.10 44.20 -3.49
N PRO A 26 -5.94 44.88 -3.68
CA PRO A 26 -5.19 45.60 -2.65
C PRO A 26 -5.45 47.12 -2.62
N PRO A 27 -4.86 47.85 -1.64
CA PRO A 27 -4.35 49.19 -1.93
C PRO A 27 -2.87 49.39 -1.56
N THR A 28 -2.15 49.99 -2.52
CA THR A 28 -1.02 50.96 -2.42
C THR A 28 0.33 50.59 -1.78
N VAL A 29 1.29 50.31 -2.68
CA VAL A 29 2.75 50.63 -2.77
C VAL A 29 3.61 50.98 -1.52
N ALA A 30 4.63 50.11 -1.31
CA ALA A 30 6.00 50.25 -0.76
C ALA A 30 6.23 50.45 0.75
N PRO A 31 7.36 49.97 1.37
CA PRO A 31 8.58 49.35 0.79
C PRO A 31 9.01 48.00 1.43
N ALA A 32 9.34 46.98 0.62
CA ALA A 32 10.14 45.81 1.04
C ALA A 32 10.70 45.09 -0.19
N VAL A 33 11.67 45.70 -0.89
CA VAL A 33 12.29 45.08 -2.08
C VAL A 33 13.51 44.21 -1.72
N GLU A 34 13.87 44.09 -0.44
CA GLU A 34 15.04 43.29 -0.01
C GLU A 34 14.72 41.83 0.38
N SER A 35 13.44 41.42 0.46
CA SER A 35 13.04 40.06 0.87
C SER A 35 12.50 39.16 -0.25
N GLU A 36 12.42 39.64 -1.49
CA GLU A 36 11.67 38.97 -2.58
C GLU A 36 12.51 38.19 -3.60
N GLY A 37 13.84 38.11 -3.41
CA GLY A 37 14.76 37.48 -4.36
C GLY A 37 15.18 38.40 -5.51
N LEU A 38 16.09 37.93 -6.37
CA LEU A 38 16.62 38.66 -7.52
C LEU A 38 15.76 38.43 -8.77
N LEU A 39 15.04 39.45 -9.21
CA LEU A 39 14.18 39.39 -10.39
C LEU A 39 14.99 39.13 -11.68
N ILE A 40 14.58 38.14 -12.45
CA ILE A 40 15.09 37.85 -13.80
C ILE A 40 14.23 38.57 -14.85
N SER A 41 12.90 38.51 -14.74
CA SER A 41 11.99 39.20 -15.65
C SER A 41 10.59 39.30 -15.06
N ASN A 42 9.96 40.48 -15.13
CA ASN A 42 8.53 40.66 -14.85
C ASN A 42 7.66 40.62 -16.13
N PHE A 43 8.27 40.42 -17.30
CA PHE A 43 7.60 40.35 -18.60
C PHE A 43 6.72 41.57 -19.00
N GLU A 44 6.78 42.67 -18.25
CA GLU A 44 6.16 43.96 -18.58
C GLU A 44 7.20 44.92 -19.15
N GLN A 45 8.26 45.17 -18.38
CA GLN A 45 9.31 46.12 -18.77
C GLN A 45 10.43 45.43 -19.54
N ASP A 46 10.65 44.14 -19.24
CA ASP A 46 11.84 43.43 -19.68
C ASP A 46 11.54 42.35 -20.73
N ILE A 47 10.36 42.35 -21.33
CA ILE A 47 10.03 41.30 -22.32
C ILE A 47 10.97 41.32 -23.54
N SER A 48 11.58 42.47 -23.83
CA SER A 48 12.55 42.61 -24.92
C SER A 48 13.87 41.86 -24.69
N ILE A 49 14.18 41.42 -23.46
CA ILE A 49 15.35 40.57 -23.20
C ILE A 49 15.15 39.14 -23.75
N TRP A 50 13.89 38.76 -23.99
CA TRP A 50 13.51 37.44 -24.50
C TRP A 50 13.47 37.44 -26.02
N GLN A 51 14.27 36.56 -26.62
CA GLN A 51 14.31 36.31 -28.04
C GLN A 51 13.57 35.01 -28.35
N VAL A 52 12.64 35.05 -29.29
CA VAL A 52 11.85 33.88 -29.72
C VAL A 52 12.24 33.47 -31.14
N TYR A 53 12.52 32.19 -31.33
CA TYR A 53 12.85 31.63 -32.63
C TYR A 53 12.41 30.17 -32.74
N SER A 54 12.43 29.64 -33.95
CA SER A 54 12.20 28.22 -34.21
C SER A 54 13.52 27.51 -34.42
N GLN A 55 13.67 26.32 -33.86
CA GLN A 55 14.82 25.46 -34.10
C GLN A 55 15.06 25.20 -35.59
N ASP A 56 14.01 25.16 -36.42
CA ASP A 56 14.13 24.96 -37.88
C ASP A 56 14.75 26.17 -38.61
N THR A 57 14.87 27.30 -37.93
CA THR A 57 15.56 28.49 -38.44
C THR A 57 17.04 28.52 -38.07
N GLU A 58 17.56 27.55 -37.32
CA GLU A 58 19.00 27.46 -37.06
C GLU A 58 19.75 27.04 -38.31
N THR A 59 20.73 27.84 -38.73
CA THR A 59 21.57 27.57 -39.90
C THR A 59 23.03 27.84 -39.63
N VAL A 60 23.92 27.11 -40.30
CA VAL A 60 25.37 27.27 -40.22
C VAL A 60 25.85 28.01 -41.45
N VAL A 61 26.63 29.07 -41.24
CA VAL A 61 27.20 29.90 -42.30
C VAL A 61 28.71 29.77 -42.27
N ASN A 62 29.32 29.55 -43.43
CA ASN A 62 30.77 29.40 -43.54
C ASN A 62 31.51 30.63 -42.99
N PRO A 63 32.66 30.45 -42.32
CA PRO A 63 33.47 31.55 -41.79
C PRO A 63 33.76 32.63 -42.86
N GLY A 64 33.38 33.88 -42.57
CA GLY A 64 33.61 35.05 -43.44
C GLY A 64 32.51 35.35 -44.46
N ALA A 65 31.47 34.51 -44.58
CA ALA A 65 30.29 34.84 -45.39
C ALA A 65 29.39 35.88 -44.68
N PRO A 66 28.70 36.77 -45.43
CA PRO A 66 27.83 37.78 -44.84
C PRO A 66 26.63 37.13 -44.11
N PRO A 67 26.09 37.79 -43.06
CA PRO A 67 24.97 37.26 -42.30
C PRO A 67 23.74 37.04 -43.20
N PRO A 68 23.00 35.93 -43.03
CA PRO A 68 21.75 35.73 -43.73
C PRO A 68 20.79 36.89 -43.41
N PRO A 69 20.14 37.51 -44.41
CA PRO A 69 19.26 38.64 -44.17
C PRO A 69 18.16 38.31 -43.15
N GLY A 70 18.08 39.12 -42.08
CA GLY A 70 17.10 38.95 -41.00
C GLY A 70 17.45 37.89 -39.95
N TYR A 71 18.65 37.31 -39.98
CA TYR A 71 19.14 36.40 -38.94
C TYR A 71 20.10 37.12 -37.99
N PHE A 72 20.24 36.61 -36.77
CA PHE A 72 21.28 37.03 -35.84
C PHE A 72 22.16 35.86 -35.41
N ASN A 73 23.41 36.17 -35.05
CA ASN A 73 24.41 35.18 -34.69
C ASN A 73 24.11 34.59 -33.31
N VAL A 74 24.21 33.26 -33.19
CA VAL A 74 24.01 32.53 -31.93
C VAL A 74 25.09 32.88 -30.90
N ALA A 75 26.29 33.26 -31.32
CA ALA A 75 27.36 33.72 -30.42
C ALA A 75 27.00 34.96 -29.60
N LYS A 76 25.88 35.64 -29.89
CA LYS A 76 25.33 36.65 -28.99
C LYS A 76 24.90 36.09 -27.63
N PHE A 77 24.63 34.79 -27.56
CA PHE A 77 24.16 34.11 -26.37
C PHE A 77 24.84 32.77 -26.09
N HIS A 78 25.54 32.19 -27.06
CA HIS A 78 26.30 30.96 -26.87
C HIS A 78 27.66 31.06 -27.57
N SER A 79 28.70 31.40 -26.80
CA SER A 79 30.03 31.78 -27.30
C SER A 79 30.70 30.76 -28.24
N LYS A 80 30.43 29.45 -28.06
CA LYS A 80 30.97 28.37 -28.92
C LYS A 80 30.44 28.39 -30.37
N TYR A 81 29.33 29.08 -30.65
CA TYR A 81 28.61 29.01 -31.93
C TYR A 81 28.73 30.29 -32.76
N THR A 82 29.96 30.61 -33.16
CA THR A 82 30.26 31.81 -33.99
C THR A 82 29.78 31.71 -35.43
N ASP A 83 29.55 30.50 -35.92
CA ASP A 83 29.13 30.18 -37.29
C ASP A 83 27.62 29.88 -37.40
N ARG A 84 26.89 29.82 -36.29
CA ARG A 84 25.44 29.55 -36.27
C ARG A 84 24.62 30.84 -36.23
N TRP A 85 23.53 30.83 -36.97
CA TRP A 85 22.63 31.96 -37.13
C TRP A 85 21.18 31.50 -36.99
N VAL A 86 20.34 32.32 -36.38
CA VAL A 86 18.91 32.02 -36.20
C VAL A 86 18.04 33.16 -36.70
N LYS A 87 16.87 32.81 -37.24
CA LYS A 87 15.88 33.78 -37.67
C LYS A 87 14.86 33.98 -36.54
N PRO A 88 14.74 35.18 -35.96
CA PRO A 88 13.71 35.45 -34.98
C PRO A 88 12.32 35.25 -35.59
N THR A 89 11.39 34.85 -34.73
CA THR A 89 9.98 34.59 -35.05
C THR A 89 9.07 35.53 -34.27
N SER A 90 7.77 35.45 -34.50
CA SER A 90 6.74 36.14 -33.72
C SER A 90 5.92 35.10 -32.96
N GLY A 91 5.88 35.19 -31.63
CA GLY A 91 5.19 34.20 -30.80
C GLY A 91 5.36 34.37 -29.30
N PHE A 92 6.19 35.33 -28.89
CA PHE A 92 6.33 35.73 -27.50
C PHE A 92 6.16 37.25 -27.38
N ALA A 93 5.12 37.68 -26.68
CA ALA A 93 4.78 39.10 -26.58
C ALA A 93 4.07 39.43 -25.26
N ALA A 94 4.11 40.69 -24.87
CA ALA A 94 3.48 41.15 -23.65
C ALA A 94 1.97 41.14 -23.86
N SER A 95 1.24 40.55 -22.92
CA SER A 95 -0.21 40.41 -22.99
C SER A 95 -0.87 40.87 -21.70
N LYS A 96 -2.03 41.50 -21.86
CA LYS A 96 -2.93 41.92 -20.78
C LYS A 96 -4.06 40.93 -20.56
N GLU A 97 -4.12 39.83 -21.32
CA GLU A 97 -5.20 38.83 -21.25
C GLU A 97 -5.18 38.04 -19.94
N GLN A 98 -3.99 37.60 -19.52
CA GLN A 98 -3.76 36.88 -18.27
C GLN A 98 -2.57 37.54 -17.60
N VAL A 99 -2.80 38.22 -16.48
CA VAL A 99 -1.75 38.91 -15.71
C VAL A 99 -1.82 38.43 -14.26
N LYS A 100 -0.68 38.09 -13.67
CA LYS A 100 -0.60 37.66 -12.28
C LYS A 100 -0.05 38.76 -11.38
N GLU A 101 1.01 39.41 -11.83
CA GLU A 101 1.67 40.54 -11.15
C GLU A 101 1.88 41.68 -12.17
N GLY A 102 1.86 42.94 -11.72
CA GLY A 102 2.06 44.09 -12.62
C GLY A 102 0.92 44.33 -13.62
N GLN A 103 1.25 44.83 -14.82
CA GLN A 103 0.27 45.23 -15.85
C GLN A 103 0.22 44.30 -17.08
N SER A 104 1.20 43.42 -17.26
CA SER A 104 1.22 42.44 -18.37
C SER A 104 2.11 41.24 -18.08
N ALA A 105 1.80 40.09 -18.69
CA ALA A 105 2.61 38.87 -18.65
C ALA A 105 3.15 38.52 -20.04
N GLY A 106 4.18 37.68 -20.11
CA GLY A 106 4.76 37.19 -21.36
C GLY A 106 3.94 36.04 -21.93
N LYS A 107 3.16 36.28 -22.99
CA LYS A 107 2.36 35.26 -23.67
C LYS A 107 3.20 34.53 -24.71
N TRP A 108 3.31 33.22 -24.57
CA TRP A 108 3.90 32.30 -25.53
C TRP A 108 2.82 31.52 -26.26
N GLU A 109 2.71 31.74 -27.57
CA GLU A 109 1.71 31.08 -28.43
C GLU A 109 2.37 30.38 -29.62
N ASN A 110 1.65 29.39 -30.16
CA ASN A 110 2.11 28.58 -31.28
C ASN A 110 3.48 27.93 -30.99
N THR A 111 3.58 27.23 -29.85
CA THR A 111 4.84 26.61 -29.38
C THR A 111 5.34 25.48 -30.28
N VAL A 112 4.61 25.12 -31.35
CA VAL A 112 5.09 24.20 -32.39
C VAL A 112 6.04 24.95 -33.34
N GLU A 113 5.62 26.14 -33.80
CA GLU A 113 6.42 26.95 -34.72
C GLU A 113 7.44 27.83 -33.97
N ASN A 114 7.10 28.35 -32.80
CA ASN A 114 7.93 29.24 -31.98
C ASN A 114 8.55 28.48 -30.80
N ASN A 115 9.41 27.51 -31.07
CA ASN A 115 9.74 26.46 -30.09
C ASN A 115 10.90 26.77 -29.12
N ARG A 116 11.54 27.95 -29.20
CA ARG A 116 12.60 28.40 -28.28
C ARG A 116 12.39 29.84 -27.82
N LEU A 117 12.49 30.07 -26.51
CA LEU A 117 12.65 31.39 -25.88
C LEU A 117 14.03 31.46 -25.23
N VAL A 118 14.79 32.52 -25.44
CA VAL A 118 16.13 32.72 -24.86
C VAL A 118 16.24 34.10 -24.24
N ALA A 119 16.75 34.18 -23.01
CA ALA A 119 17.08 35.43 -22.33
C ALA A 119 18.55 35.42 -21.87
N ILE A 120 19.28 36.46 -22.24
CA ILE A 120 20.74 36.58 -22.02
C ILE A 120 21.14 37.70 -21.09
N ASP A 121 20.30 38.72 -20.97
CA ASP A 121 20.49 39.81 -20.04
C ASP A 121 19.86 39.41 -18.71
N ILE A 122 20.52 38.47 -18.03
CA ILE A 122 20.08 37.86 -16.77
C ILE A 122 21.19 37.99 -15.72
N PRO A 123 20.89 37.85 -14.43
CA PRO A 123 21.94 37.61 -13.44
C PRO A 123 22.79 36.40 -13.83
N HIS A 124 24.12 36.52 -13.79
CA HIS A 124 25.03 35.45 -14.21
C HIS A 124 25.61 34.61 -13.05
N ASP A 125 25.45 35.07 -11.81
CA ASP A 125 25.82 34.32 -10.60
C ASP A 125 24.56 34.01 -9.79
N TRP A 126 24.19 32.73 -9.79
CA TRP A 126 23.03 32.18 -9.10
C TRP A 126 23.43 31.47 -7.80
N SER A 127 24.72 31.40 -7.45
CA SER A 127 25.25 30.56 -6.36
C SER A 127 24.70 30.90 -4.98
N ALA A 128 24.26 32.15 -4.77
CA ALA A 128 23.67 32.62 -3.52
C ALA A 128 22.17 32.26 -3.37
N TYR A 129 21.53 31.70 -4.41
CA TYR A 129 20.08 31.43 -4.43
C TYR A 129 19.80 29.93 -4.39
N LYS A 130 18.61 29.57 -3.91
CA LYS A 130 18.18 28.17 -3.77
C LYS A 130 17.10 27.78 -4.79
N TYR A 131 16.35 28.74 -5.33
CA TYR A 131 15.19 28.49 -6.18
C TYR A 131 15.14 29.41 -7.40
N LEU A 132 14.65 28.88 -8.53
CA LEU A 132 14.09 29.65 -9.64
C LEU A 132 12.56 29.65 -9.49
N ALA A 133 11.96 30.82 -9.33
CA ALA A 133 10.52 30.99 -9.15
C ALA A 133 9.88 31.81 -10.27
N PHE A 134 8.69 31.43 -10.73
CA PHE A 134 7.89 32.17 -11.70
C PHE A 134 6.42 31.70 -11.67
N TRP A 135 5.50 32.52 -12.17
CA TRP A 135 4.13 32.10 -12.43
C TRP A 135 3.98 31.66 -13.88
N ALA A 136 3.22 30.58 -14.10
CA ALA A 136 2.79 30.19 -15.44
C ALA A 136 1.28 29.92 -15.51
N TYR A 137 0.60 30.58 -16.45
CA TYR A 137 -0.78 30.29 -16.81
C TYR A 137 -0.81 29.32 -17.99
N SER A 138 -1.63 28.27 -17.92
CA SER A 138 -1.91 27.42 -19.08
C SER A 138 -3.37 27.54 -19.52
N ILE A 139 -3.62 27.69 -20.82
CA ILE A 139 -4.98 27.64 -21.37
C ILE A 139 -5.57 26.23 -21.28
N ALA A 140 -4.76 25.17 -21.38
CA ALA A 140 -5.23 23.78 -21.39
C ALA A 140 -4.22 22.80 -20.78
N ALA A 141 -4.73 21.82 -20.02
CA ALA A 141 -3.96 20.67 -19.54
C ALA A 141 -3.80 19.62 -20.65
N ASN A 142 -2.83 19.79 -21.54
CA ASN A 142 -2.68 18.98 -22.76
C ASN A 142 -1.52 17.97 -22.74
N LYS A 143 -0.82 17.86 -21.60
CA LYS A 143 0.32 16.96 -21.36
C LYS A 143 1.55 17.19 -22.26
N ALA A 144 1.62 18.31 -22.97
CA ALA A 144 2.87 18.73 -23.61
C ALA A 144 3.94 19.03 -22.55
N ALA A 145 5.21 18.82 -22.87
CA ALA A 145 6.32 19.16 -22.00
C ALA A 145 7.06 20.40 -22.52
N ILE A 146 7.57 21.22 -21.61
CA ILE A 146 8.56 22.26 -21.89
C ILE A 146 9.81 22.03 -21.02
N GLU A 147 10.96 22.45 -21.51
CA GLU A 147 12.24 22.36 -20.84
C GLU A 147 12.71 23.76 -20.44
N LEU A 148 13.07 23.93 -19.17
CA LEU A 148 13.80 25.07 -18.65
C LEU A 148 15.28 24.71 -18.59
N VAL A 149 16.12 25.49 -19.27
CA VAL A 149 17.55 25.17 -19.43
C VAL A 149 18.38 26.38 -19.03
N ALA A 150 19.24 26.22 -18.01
CA ALA A 150 20.23 27.21 -17.60
C ALA A 150 21.61 26.77 -18.10
N TYR A 151 22.13 27.49 -19.09
CA TYR A 151 23.42 27.20 -19.70
C TYR A 151 24.56 27.67 -18.79
N SER A 152 25.56 26.81 -18.57
CA SER A 152 26.69 27.04 -17.67
C SER A 152 27.95 26.44 -18.31
N GLU A 153 28.37 27.07 -19.41
CA GLU A 153 29.31 26.53 -20.37
C GLU A 153 30.76 26.51 -19.86
N THR A 154 31.49 25.45 -20.19
CA THR A 154 32.95 25.38 -20.03
C THR A 154 33.65 25.36 -21.40
N ASP A 155 34.77 26.06 -21.52
CA ASP A 155 35.59 26.05 -22.74
C ASP A 155 36.37 24.74 -22.92
N GLN A 156 36.29 23.83 -21.94
CA GLN A 156 37.05 22.57 -21.92
C GLN A 156 36.40 21.45 -22.74
N THR A 157 35.13 21.60 -23.13
CA THR A 157 34.33 20.60 -23.84
C THR A 157 33.85 21.16 -25.18
N SER A 158 33.74 20.28 -26.18
CA SER A 158 33.20 20.66 -27.50
C SER A 158 31.66 20.65 -27.56
N GLU A 159 31.00 20.11 -26.53
CA GLU A 159 29.54 20.01 -26.46
C GLU A 159 28.97 21.00 -25.42
N ASP A 160 27.66 21.27 -25.48
CA ASP A 160 26.97 22.19 -24.56
C ASP A 160 26.89 21.63 -23.13
N ASP A 161 27.15 22.45 -22.12
CA ASP A 161 27.08 22.11 -20.70
C ASP A 161 26.03 22.99 -19.99
N TYR A 162 25.03 22.34 -19.40
CA TYR A 162 23.88 23.05 -18.84
C TYR A 162 23.13 22.27 -17.76
N TYR A 163 22.30 22.98 -17.01
CA TYR A 163 21.32 22.45 -16.09
C TYR A 163 19.93 22.49 -16.73
N LYS A 164 19.13 21.43 -16.59
CA LYS A 164 17.77 21.38 -17.15
C LYS A 164 16.70 20.89 -16.19
N PHE A 165 15.48 21.39 -16.36
CA PHE A 165 14.29 20.94 -15.63
C PHE A 165 13.09 20.85 -16.57
N GLU A 166 12.33 19.76 -16.49
CA GLU A 166 11.16 19.52 -17.34
C GLU A 166 9.87 19.92 -16.62
N VAL A 167 8.97 20.59 -17.35
CA VAL A 167 7.62 20.95 -16.90
C VAL A 167 6.59 20.31 -17.83
N VAL A 168 5.78 19.39 -17.29
CA VAL A 168 4.65 18.77 -17.99
C VAL A 168 3.38 19.60 -17.77
N ILE A 169 2.75 20.02 -18.87
CA ILE A 169 1.56 20.89 -18.89
C ILE A 169 0.30 20.06 -18.62
N ASP A 170 0.10 19.73 -17.34
CA ASP A 170 -1.06 19.00 -16.85
C ASP A 170 -2.09 19.84 -16.08
N TRP A 171 -1.97 21.16 -16.18
CA TRP A 171 -2.84 22.11 -15.50
C TRP A 171 -3.49 23.11 -16.46
N THR A 172 -4.57 23.73 -16.00
CA THR A 172 -5.24 24.89 -16.61
C THR A 172 -5.28 26.01 -15.57
N GLY A 173 -5.10 27.25 -15.98
CA GLY A 173 -5.04 28.41 -15.07
C GLY A 173 -3.61 28.73 -14.58
N TRP A 174 -3.50 29.66 -13.63
CA TRP A 174 -2.23 30.05 -13.02
C TRP A 174 -1.68 28.98 -12.08
N ARG A 175 -0.37 28.72 -12.20
CA ARG A 175 0.42 27.88 -11.29
C ARG A 175 1.72 28.60 -10.94
N LYS A 176 2.08 28.63 -9.66
CA LYS A 176 3.40 29.08 -9.22
C LYS A 176 4.38 27.93 -9.36
N PHE A 177 5.55 28.23 -9.91
CA PHE A 177 6.71 27.35 -9.92
C PHE A 177 7.74 27.95 -8.96
N GLU A 178 8.28 27.12 -8.07
CA GLU A 178 9.38 27.45 -7.16
C GLU A 178 10.35 26.27 -7.17
N ILE A 179 11.15 26.19 -8.24
CA ILE A 179 11.97 25.04 -8.59
C ILE A 179 13.30 25.17 -7.87
N PRO A 180 13.66 24.24 -6.95
CA PRO A 180 14.98 24.26 -6.34
C PRO A 180 16.06 24.09 -7.40
N LEU A 181 17.14 24.87 -7.35
CA LEU A 181 18.25 24.73 -8.30
C LEU A 181 18.85 23.32 -8.27
N LYS A 182 18.85 22.67 -7.10
CA LYS A 182 19.28 21.27 -6.95
C LYS A 182 18.44 20.23 -7.69
N GLU A 183 17.22 20.58 -8.10
CA GLU A 183 16.35 19.67 -8.87
C GLU A 183 16.60 19.77 -10.38
N PHE A 184 17.39 20.74 -10.85
CA PHE A 184 17.83 20.74 -12.23
C PHE A 184 18.86 19.63 -12.46
N ALA A 185 18.62 18.79 -13.47
CA ALA A 185 19.57 17.76 -13.87
C ALA A 185 20.75 18.41 -14.59
N ALA A 186 21.97 18.14 -14.10
CA ALA A 186 23.19 18.48 -14.81
C ALA A 186 23.30 17.63 -16.09
N THR A 187 23.53 18.29 -17.22
CA THR A 187 23.87 17.64 -18.48
C THR A 187 25.33 17.93 -18.78
N ARG A 188 26.14 16.86 -18.84
CA ARG A 188 27.61 16.91 -19.00
C ARG A 188 28.29 17.62 -17.82
N ASN A 189 29.14 18.62 -18.06
CA ASN A 189 30.03 19.22 -17.05
C ASN A 189 29.79 20.74 -16.90
N PRO A 190 28.59 21.18 -16.47
CA PRO A 190 28.33 22.60 -16.27
C PRO A 190 29.26 23.19 -15.20
N VAL A 191 29.71 24.43 -15.40
CA VAL A 191 30.69 25.11 -14.51
C VAL A 191 30.18 25.26 -13.08
N GLY A 192 28.88 25.49 -12.92
CA GLY A 192 28.25 25.70 -11.62
C GLY A 192 27.30 26.88 -11.62
N TRP A 193 26.48 26.99 -10.58
CA TRP A 193 25.52 28.10 -10.44
C TRP A 193 26.20 29.47 -10.30
N ASN A 194 27.49 29.53 -10.00
CA ASN A 194 28.28 30.76 -10.01
C ASN A 194 28.57 31.31 -11.42
N LYS A 195 28.20 30.57 -12.48
CA LYS A 195 28.31 31.00 -13.87
C LYS A 195 27.13 30.45 -14.68
N VAL A 196 26.14 31.29 -14.94
CA VAL A 196 25.01 31.01 -15.85
C VAL A 196 25.08 31.97 -17.02
N ASP A 197 25.31 31.46 -18.23
CA ASP A 197 25.50 32.28 -19.43
C ASP A 197 24.16 32.84 -19.93
N TYR A 198 23.12 32.00 -19.96
CA TYR A 198 21.75 32.40 -20.36
C TYR A 198 20.71 31.35 -19.94
N ILE A 199 19.43 31.74 -19.98
CA ILE A 199 18.30 30.83 -19.78
C ILE A 199 17.54 30.59 -21.09
N LYS A 200 17.12 29.35 -21.32
CA LYS A 200 16.30 28.94 -22.45
C LYS A 200 15.06 28.19 -21.99
N ILE A 201 13.91 28.53 -22.56
CA ILE A 201 12.68 27.75 -22.44
C ILE A 201 12.39 27.13 -23.79
N ALA A 202 12.11 25.83 -23.84
CA ALA A 202 11.90 25.13 -25.09
C ALA A 202 10.71 24.16 -25.05
N SER A 203 9.95 24.11 -26.13
CA SER A 203 8.87 23.13 -26.32
C SER A 203 9.28 21.94 -27.19
N THR A 204 10.50 21.97 -27.73
CA THR A 204 11.12 20.89 -28.51
C THR A 204 12.49 20.51 -27.94
N GLY A 205 12.86 19.25 -28.10
CA GLY A 205 14.05 18.65 -27.50
C GLY A 205 13.95 17.13 -27.52
N TRP A 206 15.02 16.44 -27.12
CA TRP A 206 15.07 14.98 -27.10
C TRP A 206 13.88 14.41 -26.33
N SER A 207 12.97 13.72 -27.04
CA SER A 207 11.73 13.11 -26.54
C SER A 207 10.53 14.04 -26.25
N HIS A 208 10.56 15.33 -26.65
CA HIS A 208 9.41 16.24 -26.51
C HIS A 208 8.61 16.41 -27.81
N ASN A 209 7.29 16.24 -27.73
CA ASN A 209 6.36 16.53 -28.82
C ASN A 209 5.53 17.79 -28.49
N PRO A 210 5.82 18.96 -29.10
CA PRO A 210 5.05 20.18 -28.85
C PRO A 210 3.60 19.99 -29.31
N ASN A 211 2.65 20.56 -28.58
CA ASN A 211 1.23 20.48 -28.91
C ASN A 211 0.72 21.85 -29.39
N PRO A 212 0.02 21.95 -30.54
CA PRO A 212 -0.45 23.22 -31.10
C PRO A 212 -1.48 23.95 -30.21
N THR A 213 -2.09 23.26 -29.25
CA THR A 213 -3.02 23.86 -28.27
C THR A 213 -2.31 24.47 -27.06
N THR A 214 -0.98 24.39 -26.99
CA THR A 214 -0.19 24.93 -25.87
C THR A 214 -0.06 26.44 -26.02
N VAL A 215 -0.68 27.16 -25.08
CA VAL A 215 -0.52 28.60 -24.92
C VAL A 215 -0.24 28.89 -23.46
N LEU A 216 0.90 29.52 -23.20
CA LEU A 216 1.40 29.78 -21.86
C LEU A 216 1.56 31.28 -21.62
N TYR A 217 1.36 31.72 -20.38
CA TYR A 217 1.75 33.06 -19.94
C TYR A 217 2.75 32.92 -18.81
N PHE A 218 3.88 33.61 -18.89
CA PHE A 218 4.89 33.66 -17.81
C PHE A 218 4.89 35.03 -17.14
N ASP A 219 5.03 35.01 -15.82
CA ASP A 219 5.01 36.23 -15.01
C ASP A 219 5.99 36.10 -13.82
N ALA A 220 6.55 37.24 -13.39
CA ALA A 220 7.42 37.40 -12.22
C ALA A 220 8.52 36.34 -12.01
N MET A 221 9.36 36.10 -13.04
CA MET A 221 10.50 35.17 -12.95
C MET A 221 11.63 35.76 -12.12
N ARG A 222 12.08 35.05 -11.07
CA ARG A 222 13.09 35.51 -10.11
C ARG A 222 13.90 34.36 -9.50
N LEU A 223 15.09 34.66 -9.02
CA LEU A 223 15.89 33.80 -8.14
C LEU A 223 15.58 34.12 -6.69
N SER A 224 15.50 33.12 -5.81
CA SER A 224 15.28 33.37 -4.38
C SER A 224 16.06 32.42 -3.49
N SER A 225 16.44 32.89 -2.31
CA SER A 225 17.05 32.09 -1.24
C SER A 225 15.99 31.45 -0.31
N VAL A 226 14.74 31.92 -0.39
CA VAL A 226 13.57 31.42 0.35
C VAL A 226 12.41 31.15 -0.61
N ARG A 227 11.53 30.18 -0.33
CA ARG A 227 10.25 30.12 -1.06
C ARG A 227 9.48 31.40 -0.77
N THR A 228 9.00 32.09 -1.80
CA THR A 228 8.30 33.39 -1.67
C THR A 228 6.92 33.26 -1.03
N GLU A 229 6.55 32.05 -0.58
CA GLU A 229 5.79 31.78 0.65
C GLU A 229 5.59 30.26 0.68
N ALA A 230 6.29 29.54 1.57
CA ALA A 230 5.76 28.25 1.99
C ALA A 230 4.48 28.54 2.78
N SER A 231 3.34 28.55 2.11
CA SER A 231 2.05 28.89 2.72
C SER A 231 1.54 27.69 3.52
N LEU A 232 2.04 27.54 4.76
CA LEU A 232 1.36 26.68 5.72
C LEU A 232 0.05 27.36 6.13
N SER A 233 -1.00 26.56 6.32
CA SER A 233 -2.27 27.04 6.86
C SER A 233 -2.17 27.52 8.31
N VAL A 234 -1.05 27.25 8.96
CA VAL A 234 -0.76 27.59 10.36
C VAL A 234 0.55 28.34 10.47
N LYS A 235 0.63 29.22 11.46
CA LYS A 235 1.90 29.84 11.87
C LYS A 235 2.60 28.90 12.86
N LEU A 236 3.77 28.41 12.51
CA LEU A 236 4.58 27.59 13.41
C LEU A 236 5.06 28.44 14.60
N ALA A 237 4.80 27.97 15.82
CA ALA A 237 5.24 28.61 17.05
C ALA A 237 6.48 27.90 17.61
N LYS A 238 7.47 28.65 18.07
CA LYS A 238 8.63 28.13 18.82
C LYS A 238 8.27 27.93 20.30
N GLN A 239 7.38 26.97 20.56
CA GLN A 239 6.99 26.57 21.92
C GLN A 239 7.58 25.19 22.21
N HIS A 240 8.13 25.00 23.41
CA HIS A 240 8.78 23.76 23.81
C HIS A 240 8.43 23.40 25.28
N PRO A 241 8.23 22.10 25.60
CA PRO A 241 8.01 21.02 24.64
C PRO A 241 6.64 21.20 23.95
N ASN A 242 6.60 21.03 22.63
CA ASN A 242 5.36 21.01 21.85
C ASN A 242 5.50 20.17 20.56
N LEU A 243 6.48 19.25 20.50
CA LEU A 243 6.66 18.40 19.34
C LEU A 243 5.75 17.17 19.40
N LEU A 244 6.08 16.17 20.21
CA LEU A 244 5.24 14.97 20.39
C LEU A 244 4.47 14.96 21.71
N LEU A 245 4.83 15.87 22.63
CA LEU A 245 4.10 16.11 23.87
C LEU A 245 4.11 17.60 24.16
N ASN A 246 3.08 18.08 24.83
CA ASN A 246 3.07 19.39 25.46
C ASN A 246 3.02 19.31 27.00
N ALA A 247 3.17 20.46 27.67
CA ALA A 247 3.18 20.54 29.13
C ALA A 247 1.92 19.94 29.80
N SER A 248 0.74 20.07 29.18
CA SER A 248 -0.51 19.51 29.74
C SER A 248 -0.54 17.98 29.66
N GLU A 249 -0.02 17.41 28.58
CA GLU A 249 0.06 15.95 28.40
C GLU A 249 1.12 15.33 29.31
N ILE A 250 2.23 16.03 29.55
CA ILE A 250 3.22 15.61 30.55
C ILE A 250 2.59 15.55 31.95
N ALA A 251 1.75 16.54 32.31
CA ALA A 251 1.02 16.52 33.57
C ALA A 251 0.01 15.35 33.64
N GLU A 252 -0.72 15.09 32.55
CA GLU A 252 -1.63 13.95 32.41
C GLU A 252 -0.88 12.62 32.61
N ILE A 253 0.29 12.45 31.99
CA ILE A 253 1.12 11.24 32.11
C ILE A 253 1.54 11.03 33.57
N LYS A 254 2.01 12.08 34.28
CA LYS A 254 2.37 11.98 35.70
C LYS A 254 1.20 11.49 36.56
N GLN A 255 0.00 12.03 36.31
CA GLN A 255 -1.21 11.59 36.99
C GLN A 255 -1.55 10.13 36.65
N LYS A 256 -1.40 9.74 35.38
CA LYS A 256 -1.65 8.38 34.88
C LYS A 256 -0.73 7.37 35.57
N VAL A 257 0.56 7.67 35.67
CA VAL A 257 1.57 6.84 36.37
C VAL A 257 1.25 6.70 37.86
N ALA A 258 0.72 7.74 38.50
CA ALA A 258 0.35 7.70 39.91
C ALA A 258 -0.90 6.85 40.20
N THR A 259 -1.75 6.60 39.20
CA THR A 259 -3.09 6.04 39.39
C THR A 259 -3.35 4.72 38.66
N ASN A 260 -2.50 4.32 37.70
CA ASN A 260 -2.70 3.14 36.87
C ASN A 260 -1.48 2.21 36.89
N ASP A 261 -1.68 0.94 37.25
CA ASP A 261 -0.59 -0.06 37.34
C ASP A 261 0.09 -0.33 35.99
N TRP A 262 -0.69 -0.35 34.89
CA TRP A 262 -0.16 -0.51 33.54
C TRP A 262 0.75 0.66 33.15
N ALA A 263 0.36 1.89 33.48
CA ALA A 263 1.14 3.10 33.19
C ALA A 263 2.41 3.16 34.06
N LYS A 264 2.32 2.74 35.32
CA LYS A 264 3.48 2.58 36.20
C LYS A 264 4.48 1.56 35.63
N SER A 265 3.99 0.44 35.10
CA SER A 265 4.83 -0.58 34.47
C SER A 265 5.53 -0.06 33.20
N ALA A 266 4.80 0.65 32.34
CA ALA A 266 5.39 1.29 31.15
C ALA A 266 6.41 2.38 31.51
N TYR A 267 6.12 3.21 32.53
CA TYR A 267 7.05 4.19 33.08
C TYR A 267 8.34 3.56 33.62
N GLN A 268 8.24 2.43 34.33
CA GLN A 268 9.39 1.71 34.86
C GLN A 268 10.34 1.24 33.74
N ALA A 269 9.82 0.83 32.58
CA ALA A 269 10.66 0.45 31.45
C ALA A 269 11.48 1.65 30.91
N VAL A 270 10.84 2.82 30.74
CA VAL A 270 11.52 4.05 30.31
C VAL A 270 12.53 4.51 31.36
N SER A 271 12.13 4.50 32.63
CA SER A 271 12.98 4.89 33.76
C SER A 271 14.22 4.01 33.89
N ALA A 272 14.08 2.68 33.74
CA ALA A 272 15.19 1.75 33.78
C ALA A 272 16.20 2.01 32.65
N ASN A 273 15.73 2.22 31.43
CA ASN A 273 16.59 2.54 30.28
C ASN A 273 17.33 3.87 30.51
N ALA A 274 16.61 4.93 30.87
CA ALA A 274 17.20 6.23 31.14
C ALA A 274 18.23 6.18 32.29
N PHE A 275 17.95 5.44 33.36
CA PHE A 275 18.88 5.26 34.48
C PHE A 275 20.20 4.62 34.03
N VAL A 276 20.14 3.55 33.22
CA VAL A 276 21.34 2.90 32.67
C VAL A 276 22.19 3.91 31.89
N TRP A 277 21.57 4.72 31.02
CA TRP A 277 22.29 5.71 30.23
C TRP A 277 22.76 6.94 31.03
N SER A 278 22.07 7.31 32.10
CA SER A 278 22.46 8.43 32.97
C SER A 278 23.83 8.27 33.62
N THR A 279 24.26 7.01 33.80
CA THR A 279 25.54 6.66 34.44
C THR A 279 26.65 6.28 33.46
N ARG A 280 26.33 6.12 32.16
CA ARG A 280 27.29 5.75 31.12
C ARG A 280 28.08 6.96 30.62
N THR A 281 29.32 6.70 30.22
CA THR A 281 30.09 7.60 29.36
C THR A 281 29.50 7.54 27.95
N ILE A 282 29.20 8.69 27.36
CA ILE A 282 28.68 8.75 25.99
C ILE A 282 29.84 8.62 25.01
N VAL A 283 29.79 7.60 24.17
CA VAL A 283 30.76 7.37 23.10
C VAL A 283 29.99 7.15 21.81
N LEU A 284 30.16 8.06 20.86
CA LEU A 284 29.59 7.90 19.52
C LEU A 284 30.43 6.92 18.70
N PRO A 285 29.80 6.07 17.87
CA PRO A 285 30.52 5.25 16.90
C PRO A 285 31.48 6.04 16.02
N GLU A 286 32.61 5.47 15.63
CA GLU A 286 33.65 6.13 14.85
C GLU A 286 33.23 6.44 13.42
N THR A 287 32.46 5.55 12.80
CA THR A 287 31.91 5.66 11.46
C THR A 287 30.38 5.66 11.49
N GLY A 288 29.76 5.86 10.33
CA GLY A 288 28.37 5.44 10.14
C GLY A 288 28.23 3.92 10.12
N GLY A 289 27.00 3.43 10.31
CA GLY A 289 26.71 2.00 10.42
C GLY A 289 26.10 1.36 9.18
N GLY A 290 26.06 0.04 9.16
CA GLY A 290 25.65 -0.78 8.00
C GLY A 290 24.15 -1.08 7.88
N TYR A 291 23.84 -1.92 6.88
CA TYR A 291 22.49 -2.31 6.46
C TYR A 291 21.94 -3.51 7.24
N TYR A 292 20.70 -3.43 7.74
CA TYR A 292 20.09 -4.47 8.58
C TYR A 292 20.07 -5.86 7.95
N HIS A 293 19.68 -5.94 6.67
CA HIS A 293 19.51 -7.23 6.01
C HIS A 293 20.82 -7.89 5.61
N ALA A 294 21.95 -7.17 5.68
CA ALA A 294 23.29 -7.71 5.50
C ALA A 294 23.82 -8.47 6.72
N GLY A 295 23.23 -8.24 7.90
CA GLY A 295 23.78 -8.74 9.17
C GLY A 295 25.19 -8.19 9.45
N GLY A 296 25.95 -8.89 10.30
CA GLY A 296 27.36 -8.56 10.58
C GLY A 296 27.60 -7.42 11.57
N GLU A 297 28.89 -7.08 11.74
CA GLU A 297 29.37 -6.08 12.71
C GLU A 297 28.97 -4.64 12.33
N ASP A 298 28.84 -4.35 11.03
CA ASP A 298 28.50 -3.00 10.57
C ASP A 298 27.09 -2.57 11.00
N TYR A 299 26.10 -3.47 10.98
CA TYR A 299 24.77 -3.12 11.49
C TYR A 299 24.76 -2.87 13.01
N ALA A 300 25.68 -3.48 13.77
CA ALA A 300 25.81 -3.18 15.19
C ALA A 300 26.19 -1.71 15.44
N ILE A 301 26.87 -1.06 14.49
CA ILE A 301 27.12 0.39 14.52
C ILE A 301 25.82 1.18 14.34
N THR A 302 24.97 0.78 13.37
CA THR A 302 23.63 1.38 13.20
C THR A 302 22.79 1.20 14.46
N GLN A 303 22.82 0.00 15.07
CA GLN A 303 22.14 -0.27 16.33
C GLN A 303 22.66 0.62 17.47
N ALA A 304 23.97 0.83 17.57
CA ALA A 304 24.55 1.72 18.57
C ALA A 304 24.07 3.18 18.38
N HIS A 305 23.90 3.64 17.14
CA HIS A 305 23.29 4.94 16.88
C HIS A 305 21.82 5.02 17.30
N TYR A 306 21.02 3.97 17.04
CA TYR A 306 19.63 3.90 17.51
C TYR A 306 19.51 3.85 19.04
N ASP A 307 20.42 3.14 19.70
CA ASP A 307 20.46 3.05 21.15
C ASP A 307 20.77 4.41 21.76
N LEU A 308 21.72 5.16 21.20
CA LEU A 308 22.05 6.53 21.62
C LEU A 308 20.91 7.52 21.35
N SER A 309 20.24 7.44 20.20
CA SER A 309 19.11 8.34 19.92
C SER A 309 17.90 8.04 20.82
N SER A 310 17.62 6.76 21.07
CA SER A 310 16.60 6.34 22.04
C SER A 310 16.97 6.73 23.47
N ALA A 311 18.25 6.65 23.84
CA ALA A 311 18.74 7.09 25.14
C ALA A 311 18.53 8.60 25.35
N ALA A 312 18.89 9.44 24.37
CA ALA A 312 18.65 10.88 24.44
C ALA A 312 17.17 11.20 24.70
N ARG A 313 16.27 10.52 23.97
CA ARG A 313 14.81 10.63 24.18
C ARG A 313 14.39 10.20 25.59
N ASP A 314 14.80 9.01 26.03
CA ASP A 314 14.36 8.45 27.32
C ASP A 314 14.88 9.29 28.50
N LEU A 315 16.12 9.79 28.42
CA LEU A 315 16.69 10.74 29.37
C LEU A 315 15.87 12.05 29.39
N ALA A 316 15.57 12.62 28.22
CA ALA A 316 14.78 13.85 28.13
C ALA A 316 13.36 13.68 28.67
N LEU A 317 12.72 12.53 28.42
CA LEU A 317 11.42 12.18 29.01
C LEU A 317 11.51 12.09 30.53
N MET A 318 12.55 11.44 31.07
CA MET A 318 12.74 11.34 32.51
C MET A 318 13.02 12.69 33.16
N PHE A 319 13.73 13.60 32.50
CA PHE A 319 13.85 14.99 32.92
C PHE A 319 12.47 15.65 33.04
N GLN A 320 11.61 15.53 32.03
CA GLN A 320 10.26 16.09 32.07
C GLN A 320 9.39 15.45 33.17
N PHE A 321 9.55 14.15 33.43
CA PHE A 321 8.78 13.45 34.44
C PHE A 321 9.23 13.75 35.89
N THR A 322 10.52 13.92 36.12
CA THR A 322 11.10 14.00 37.48
C THR A 322 11.61 15.39 37.85
N ALA A 323 11.86 16.25 36.87
CA ALA A 323 12.61 17.51 36.98
C ALA A 323 14.08 17.33 37.43
N GLU A 324 14.63 16.11 37.40
CA GLU A 324 16.04 15.86 37.73
C GLU A 324 16.97 16.31 36.60
N GLN A 325 17.77 17.35 36.86
CA GLN A 325 18.64 17.98 35.86
C GLN A 325 19.73 17.06 35.30
N SER A 326 20.15 16.04 36.06
CA SER A 326 21.13 15.05 35.61
C SER A 326 20.71 14.35 34.32
N TYR A 327 19.41 14.11 34.12
CA TYR A 327 18.90 13.51 32.90
C TYR A 327 18.98 14.47 31.70
N ALA A 328 18.63 15.76 31.89
CA ALA A 328 18.76 16.78 30.84
C ALA A 328 20.22 16.96 30.42
N GLU A 329 21.14 17.04 31.38
CA GLU A 329 22.58 17.17 31.13
C GLU A 329 23.13 15.99 30.31
N LYS A 330 22.70 14.75 30.61
CA LYS A 330 23.13 13.57 29.85
C LYS A 330 22.52 13.53 28.44
N SER A 331 21.25 13.91 28.29
CA SER A 331 20.62 14.04 26.96
C SER A 331 21.33 15.09 26.10
N LYS A 332 21.65 16.25 26.70
CA LYS A 332 22.44 17.31 26.09
C LYS A 332 23.82 16.83 25.62
N GLU A 333 24.52 16.02 26.43
CA GLU A 333 25.82 15.43 26.08
C GLU A 333 25.74 14.65 24.75
N ILE A 334 24.70 13.83 24.57
CA ILE A 334 24.48 13.05 23.32
C ILE A 334 24.22 13.99 22.13
N LEU A 335 23.32 14.97 22.27
CA LEU A 335 22.97 15.90 21.20
C LEU A 335 24.18 16.74 20.74
N LEU A 336 24.96 17.27 21.69
CA LEU A 336 26.16 18.06 21.38
C LEU A 336 27.28 17.19 20.79
N ALA A 337 27.42 15.94 21.24
CA ALA A 337 28.37 15.01 20.63
C ALA A 337 28.04 14.78 19.14
N TYR A 338 26.75 14.57 18.82
CA TYR A 338 26.33 14.40 17.43
C TYR A 338 26.49 15.69 16.63
N ALA A 339 26.11 16.84 17.18
CA ALA A 339 26.33 18.15 16.54
C ALA A 339 27.81 18.46 16.29
N ALA A 340 28.74 17.82 17.02
CA ALA A 340 30.17 17.94 16.77
C ALA A 340 30.69 16.97 15.68
N LYS A 341 30.04 15.81 15.51
CA LYS A 341 30.56 14.69 14.72
C LYS A 341 29.81 14.45 13.42
N TYR A 342 28.53 14.78 13.32
CA TYR A 342 27.64 14.35 12.25
C TYR A 342 28.17 14.66 10.84
N ALA A 343 28.65 15.89 10.61
CA ALA A 343 29.18 16.31 9.32
C ALA A 343 30.48 15.59 8.90
N SER A 344 31.20 14.97 9.84
CA SER A 344 32.42 14.20 9.59
C SER A 344 32.16 12.76 9.13
N TYR A 345 30.95 12.23 9.35
CA TYR A 345 30.59 10.92 8.82
C TYR A 345 30.44 10.99 7.30
N GLU A 346 31.10 10.08 6.59
CA GLU A 346 30.98 9.95 5.15
C GLU A 346 29.57 9.49 4.77
N ILE A 347 29.02 10.09 3.71
CA ILE A 347 27.74 9.61 3.15
C ILE A 347 28.00 8.25 2.52
N HIS A 348 27.20 7.25 2.87
CA HIS A 348 27.29 5.90 2.33
C HIS A 348 25.91 5.24 2.19
N ASP A 349 25.77 4.33 1.23
CA ASP A 349 24.55 3.56 1.02
C ASP A 349 24.67 2.08 1.43
N LYS A 350 23.56 1.34 1.33
CA LYS A 350 23.51 -0.09 1.70
C LYS A 350 24.39 -0.99 0.83
N GLU A 351 24.81 -0.51 -0.34
CA GLU A 351 25.75 -1.20 -1.23
C GLU A 351 27.21 -0.81 -0.95
N GLY A 352 27.47 0.02 0.08
CA GLY A 352 28.80 0.49 0.46
C GLY A 352 29.37 1.57 -0.47
N ARG A 353 28.56 2.15 -1.36
CA ARG A 353 28.99 3.28 -2.20
C ARG A 353 29.01 4.54 -1.36
N THR A 354 29.95 5.44 -1.62
CA THR A 354 30.14 6.66 -0.82
C THR A 354 30.03 7.96 -1.63
N GLY A 355 29.84 9.07 -0.92
CA GLY A 355 29.77 10.41 -1.50
C GLY A 355 28.63 10.55 -2.51
N GLU A 356 28.90 11.17 -3.67
CA GLU A 356 27.91 11.36 -4.74
C GLU A 356 27.45 10.06 -5.40
N LYS A 357 28.18 8.95 -5.20
CA LYS A 357 27.79 7.63 -5.73
C LYS A 357 26.80 6.90 -4.84
N ALA A 358 26.64 7.36 -3.59
CA ALA A 358 25.70 6.78 -2.65
C ALA A 358 24.26 7.10 -3.08
N SER A 359 23.47 6.07 -3.33
CA SER A 359 22.06 6.22 -3.70
C SER A 359 21.19 6.10 -2.45
N ALA A 360 20.46 7.16 -2.10
CA ALA A 360 19.66 7.21 -0.87
C ALA A 360 20.46 6.85 0.40
N GLY A 361 21.75 7.22 0.43
CA GLY A 361 22.65 6.98 1.54
C GLY A 361 22.37 7.87 2.76
N GLY A 362 22.88 7.44 3.91
CA GLY A 362 22.88 8.21 5.16
C GLY A 362 24.31 8.55 5.59
N ARG A 363 24.44 9.21 6.76
CA ARG A 363 25.72 9.55 7.38
C ARG A 363 25.94 8.73 8.63
N ALA A 364 25.02 8.81 9.59
CA ALA A 364 25.06 7.96 10.78
C ALA A 364 24.69 6.51 10.43
N THR A 365 23.93 6.30 9.38
CA THR A 365 23.42 5.00 8.95
C THR A 365 23.62 4.79 7.44
N ALA A 366 23.56 3.55 6.97
CA ALA A 366 23.75 3.21 5.56
C ALA A 366 22.56 3.54 4.64
N GLN A 367 21.44 4.07 5.14
CA GLN A 367 20.29 4.41 4.29
C GLN A 367 19.54 5.61 4.85
N GLY A 368 18.98 6.45 3.97
CA GLY A 368 18.15 7.59 4.36
C GLY A 368 16.95 7.18 5.23
N ILE A 369 16.45 5.95 5.11
CA ILE A 369 15.31 5.48 5.91
C ILE A 369 15.73 5.28 7.37
N ASN A 370 16.92 4.70 7.57
CA ASN A 370 17.52 4.52 8.88
C ASN A 370 17.96 5.86 9.46
N GLU A 371 18.44 6.77 8.62
CA GLU A 371 18.83 8.12 8.99
C GLU A 371 17.64 8.90 9.57
N ALA A 372 16.48 8.82 8.91
CA ALA A 372 15.24 9.40 9.39
C ALA A 372 14.78 8.78 10.72
N ALA A 373 14.81 7.44 10.82
CA ALA A 373 14.45 6.74 12.06
C ALA A 373 15.38 7.13 13.24
N TRP A 374 16.66 7.37 12.96
CA TRP A 374 17.66 7.76 13.95
C TRP A 374 17.49 9.21 14.43
N VAL A 375 17.18 10.16 13.53
CA VAL A 375 17.13 11.59 13.88
C VAL A 375 15.84 11.98 14.62
N ILE A 376 14.72 11.27 14.41
CA ILE A 376 13.43 11.58 15.05
C ILE A 376 13.51 11.59 16.59
N PRO A 377 14.05 10.54 17.27
CA PRO A 377 14.24 10.58 18.72
C PRO A 377 15.15 11.71 19.22
N LEU A 378 16.17 12.11 18.43
CA LEU A 378 17.06 13.23 18.78
C LEU A 378 16.33 14.58 18.71
N ALA A 379 15.54 14.81 17.66
CA ALA A 379 14.71 16.00 17.52
C ALA A 379 13.71 16.12 18.68
N TRP A 380 13.13 14.99 19.10
CA TRP A 380 12.23 14.98 20.26
C TRP A 380 12.96 15.20 21.58
N ALA A 381 14.15 14.62 21.77
CA ALA A 381 14.97 14.89 22.94
C ALA A 381 15.30 16.39 23.04
N TYR A 382 15.65 17.04 21.93
CA TYR A 382 15.91 18.47 21.85
C TYR A 382 14.70 19.31 22.27
N ASP A 383 13.50 19.00 21.76
CA ASP A 383 12.25 19.66 22.18
C ASP A 383 12.01 19.56 23.70
N LEU A 384 12.21 18.37 24.25
CA LEU A 384 11.99 18.08 25.67
C LEU A 384 13.04 18.74 26.60
N ILE A 385 14.24 19.07 26.11
CA ILE A 385 15.26 19.75 26.94
C ILE A 385 15.57 21.17 26.48
N TYR A 386 14.77 21.73 25.56
CA TYR A 386 15.04 23.01 24.91
C TYR A 386 15.41 24.12 25.90
N ASP A 387 14.64 24.25 26.98
CA ASP A 387 14.84 25.27 28.02
C ASP A 387 16.05 25.01 28.93
N ALA A 388 16.61 23.79 28.93
CA ALA A 388 17.86 23.46 29.62
C ALA A 388 19.10 23.75 28.76
N LEU A 389 18.93 24.02 27.46
CA LEU A 389 20.02 24.37 26.54
C LEU A 389 20.23 25.88 26.48
N THR A 390 21.49 26.31 26.43
CA THR A 390 21.84 27.69 26.10
C THR A 390 21.57 28.02 24.63
N ALA A 391 21.44 29.29 24.29
CA ALA A 391 21.21 29.72 22.90
C ALA A 391 22.30 29.22 21.93
N ALA A 392 23.57 29.23 22.36
CA ALA A 392 24.69 28.75 21.54
C ALA A 392 24.68 27.22 21.35
N GLU A 393 24.27 26.47 22.37
CA GLU A 393 24.09 25.01 22.24
C GLU A 393 22.94 24.68 21.30
N ARG A 394 21.82 25.41 21.38
CA ARG A 394 20.71 25.30 20.44
C ARG A 394 21.17 25.55 19.02
N GLU A 395 21.78 26.71 18.76
CA GLU A 395 22.29 27.06 17.43
C GLU A 395 23.23 25.99 16.88
N ARG A 396 24.12 25.45 17.71
CA ARG A 396 25.03 24.38 17.31
C ARG A 396 24.29 23.09 16.94
N ILE A 397 23.30 22.67 17.72
CA ILE A 397 22.50 21.47 17.44
C ILE A 397 21.66 21.68 16.16
N GLU A 398 21.00 22.83 16.03
CA GLU A 398 20.15 23.16 14.88
C GLU A 398 20.98 23.17 13.58
N ASN A 399 22.13 23.86 13.57
CA ASN A 399 22.92 24.09 12.36
C ASN A 399 23.86 22.95 11.99
N ASN A 400 24.32 22.14 12.95
CA ASN A 400 25.31 21.09 12.68
C ASN A 400 24.74 19.66 12.73
N LEU A 401 23.51 19.48 13.22
CA LEU A 401 22.84 18.19 13.27
C LEU A 401 21.52 18.20 12.50
N PHE A 402 20.53 19.00 12.90
CA PHE A 402 19.18 18.87 12.36
C PHE A 402 19.02 19.39 10.94
N ARG A 403 19.45 20.62 10.63
CA ARG A 403 19.38 21.14 9.26
C ARG A 403 20.17 20.27 8.27
N PRO A 404 21.43 19.85 8.56
CA PRO A 404 22.16 18.94 7.68
C PRO A 404 21.47 17.59 7.47
N ALA A 405 20.87 17.00 8.51
CA ALA A 405 20.14 15.74 8.40
C ALA A 405 18.87 15.90 7.54
N ALA A 406 18.09 16.98 7.74
CA ALA A 406 16.92 17.27 6.92
C ALA A 406 17.31 17.51 5.45
N GLU A 407 18.36 18.28 5.20
CA GLU A 407 18.86 18.58 3.85
C GLU A 407 19.32 17.32 3.11
N LEU A 408 19.99 16.39 3.80
CA LEU A 408 20.36 15.07 3.28
C LEU A 408 19.11 14.24 2.96
N LEU A 409 18.13 14.15 3.86
CA LEU A 409 16.89 13.42 3.58
C LEU A 409 16.14 14.00 2.37
N MET A 410 16.16 15.32 2.21
CA MET A 410 15.54 16.03 1.08
C MET A 410 16.25 15.81 -0.27
N THR A 411 17.45 15.22 -0.31
CA THR A 411 18.07 14.80 -1.59
C THR A 411 17.41 13.53 -2.15
N ASN A 412 16.64 12.82 -1.33
CA ASN A 412 16.01 11.57 -1.70
C ASN A 412 14.57 11.77 -2.18
N ASN A 413 14.16 10.97 -3.16
CA ASN A 413 12.78 10.91 -3.63
C ASN A 413 12.45 9.51 -4.18
N GLU A 414 11.72 8.72 -3.40
CA GLU A 414 11.31 7.36 -3.78
C GLU A 414 9.86 7.34 -4.33
N GLY A 415 9.25 8.50 -4.53
CA GLY A 415 7.87 8.61 -4.98
C GLY A 415 6.90 7.89 -4.03
N ARG A 416 6.11 6.97 -4.57
CA ARG A 416 5.25 6.05 -3.80
C ARG A 416 6.11 4.91 -3.23
N HIS A 417 6.48 4.99 -1.94
CA HIS A 417 7.30 3.98 -1.26
C HIS A 417 7.26 4.14 0.28
N ASN A 418 7.43 3.05 1.04
CA ASN A 418 7.57 3.15 2.50
C ASN A 418 8.79 3.99 2.94
N HIS A 419 9.91 3.94 2.20
CA HIS A 419 11.09 4.79 2.44
C HIS A 419 10.76 6.28 2.42
N GLN A 420 9.97 6.72 1.44
CA GLN A 420 9.58 8.14 1.34
C GLN A 420 8.77 8.59 2.55
N THR A 421 7.98 7.68 3.14
CA THR A 421 7.21 7.97 4.36
C THR A 421 8.13 8.29 5.53
N TRP A 422 9.25 7.56 5.67
CA TRP A 422 10.29 7.86 6.65
C TRP A 422 11.02 9.18 6.37
N TYR A 423 11.36 9.47 5.11
CA TYR A 423 12.00 10.74 4.77
C TYR A 423 11.08 11.92 5.15
N ASN A 424 9.80 11.83 4.79
CA ASN A 424 8.80 12.83 5.15
C ASN A 424 8.70 12.99 6.68
N ALA A 425 8.73 11.89 7.43
CA ALA A 425 8.68 11.94 8.89
C ALA A 425 9.90 12.63 9.50
N GLY A 426 11.11 12.24 9.09
CA GLY A 426 12.35 12.86 9.57
C GLY A 426 12.42 14.36 9.24
N ILE A 427 12.15 14.71 7.98
CA ILE A 427 12.14 16.12 7.51
C ILE A 427 11.05 16.91 8.25
N GLY A 428 9.85 16.36 8.36
CA GLY A 428 8.71 17.05 8.97
C GLY A 428 8.89 17.28 10.46
N VAL A 429 9.35 16.27 11.21
CA VAL A 429 9.64 16.39 12.65
C VAL A 429 10.73 17.45 12.90
N ILE A 430 11.78 17.49 12.07
CA ILE A 430 12.79 18.56 12.14
C ILE A 430 12.16 19.93 11.81
N GLY A 431 11.34 20.02 10.76
CA GLY A 431 10.63 21.25 10.39
C GLY A 431 9.75 21.78 11.52
N PHE A 432 9.01 20.92 12.19
CA PHE A 432 8.15 21.31 13.30
C PHE A 432 8.96 21.77 14.52
N VAL A 433 10.01 21.03 14.92
CA VAL A 433 10.80 21.41 16.11
C VAL A 433 11.60 22.70 15.91
N LEU A 434 12.04 22.99 14.68
CA LEU A 434 12.76 24.23 14.37
C LEU A 434 11.84 25.41 14.02
N ALA A 435 10.54 25.15 13.86
CA ALA A 435 9.56 26.05 13.28
C ALA A 435 9.96 26.56 11.87
N GLU A 436 10.42 25.64 11.01
CA GLU A 436 10.91 25.89 9.65
C GLU A 436 9.89 25.40 8.61
N PRO A 437 9.09 26.30 8.02
CA PRO A 437 7.96 25.95 7.17
C PRO A 437 8.38 25.23 5.88
N GLU A 438 9.59 25.44 5.38
CA GLU A 438 10.13 24.80 4.18
C GLU A 438 10.23 23.28 4.32
N TYR A 439 10.64 22.79 5.48
CA TYR A 439 10.76 21.36 5.76
C TYR A 439 9.39 20.72 5.97
N VAL A 440 8.49 21.41 6.70
CA VAL A 440 7.10 20.97 6.87
C VAL A 440 6.39 20.88 5.52
N GLU A 441 6.52 21.90 4.68
CA GLU A 441 5.93 21.93 3.34
C GLU A 441 6.48 20.81 2.46
N HIS A 442 7.79 20.53 2.52
CA HIS A 442 8.38 19.40 1.80
C HIS A 442 7.82 18.06 2.30
N ALA A 443 7.75 17.85 3.61
CA ALA A 443 7.26 16.60 4.19
C ALA A 443 5.78 16.34 3.86
N LEU A 444 4.94 17.38 3.88
CA LEU A 444 3.49 17.22 3.73
C LEU A 444 3.03 17.30 2.28
N ASN A 445 3.51 18.30 1.53
CA ASN A 445 2.92 18.76 0.27
C ASN A 445 3.81 18.54 -0.97
N LYS A 446 5.02 17.97 -0.84
CA LYS A 446 5.87 17.67 -1.99
C LYS A 446 5.10 16.85 -3.04
N THR A 447 5.01 17.40 -4.24
CA THR A 447 4.30 16.76 -5.34
C THR A 447 4.94 15.41 -5.64
N GLY A 448 4.12 14.36 -5.75
CA GLY A 448 4.59 13.02 -6.08
C GLY A 448 5.19 12.21 -4.93
N SER A 449 5.33 12.75 -3.71
CA SER A 449 6.01 12.02 -2.61
C SER A 449 5.65 12.44 -1.17
N GLY A 450 5.09 13.64 -0.94
CA GLY A 450 4.73 14.11 0.41
C GLY A 450 3.63 13.29 1.10
N PHE A 451 3.38 13.55 2.39
CA PHE A 451 2.38 12.82 3.20
C PHE A 451 1.02 12.70 2.49
N TYR A 452 0.45 13.80 1.99
CA TYR A 452 -0.86 13.77 1.34
C TYR A 452 -0.84 12.96 0.03
N TYR A 453 0.30 12.96 -0.68
CA TYR A 453 0.49 12.08 -1.84
C TYR A 453 0.50 10.61 -1.41
N GLN A 454 1.23 10.25 -0.34
CA GLN A 454 1.26 8.87 0.15
C GLN A 454 -0.14 8.41 0.59
N MET A 455 -0.86 9.21 1.37
CA MET A 455 -2.18 8.84 1.87
C MET A 455 -3.19 8.65 0.73
N LYS A 456 -3.06 9.42 -0.36
CA LYS A 456 -3.92 9.31 -1.53
C LYS A 456 -3.56 8.15 -2.46
N ASN A 457 -2.28 7.86 -2.64
CA ASN A 457 -1.81 6.97 -3.70
C ASN A 457 -1.25 5.64 -3.19
N SER A 458 -0.82 5.56 -1.93
CA SER A 458 -0.16 4.40 -1.35
C SER A 458 -1.09 3.55 -0.47
N VAL A 459 -2.25 4.10 -0.09
CA VAL A 459 -3.30 3.38 0.64
C VAL A 459 -4.40 2.97 -0.35
N THR A 460 -4.70 1.68 -0.40
CA THR A 460 -5.78 1.13 -1.23
C THR A 460 -7.14 1.57 -0.72
N ALA A 461 -8.19 1.41 -1.54
CA ALA A 461 -9.54 1.79 -1.15
C ALA A 461 -10.09 1.00 0.05
N ASP A 462 -9.56 -0.21 0.34
CA ASP A 462 -9.95 -0.94 1.55
C ASP A 462 -9.10 -0.56 2.78
N GLY A 463 -8.02 0.22 2.61
CA GLY A 463 -7.16 0.70 3.71
C GLY A 463 -5.81 -0.01 3.87
N MET A 464 -5.47 -0.93 2.96
CA MET A 464 -4.18 -1.62 2.97
C MET A 464 -3.09 -0.77 2.30
N TRP A 465 -1.88 -0.75 2.86
CA TRP A 465 -0.68 -0.24 2.22
C TRP A 465 -0.34 -1.07 0.99
N TYR A 466 -0.04 -0.40 -0.12
CA TYR A 466 0.02 -1.04 -1.44
C TYR A 466 1.12 -2.09 -1.64
N GLU A 467 2.15 -2.09 -0.80
CA GLU A 467 3.20 -3.13 -0.85
C GLU A 467 2.68 -4.49 -0.39
N GLY A 468 1.42 -4.57 0.06
CA GLY A 468 0.71 -5.83 0.15
C GLY A 468 1.12 -6.70 1.33
N SER A 469 1.73 -6.12 2.37
CA SER A 469 2.18 -6.84 3.57
C SER A 469 1.79 -6.11 4.85
N MET A 470 1.40 -6.89 5.86
CA MET A 470 1.12 -6.39 7.20
C MET A 470 2.36 -5.92 7.93
N HIS A 471 3.56 -6.40 7.58
CA HIS A 471 4.80 -5.81 8.08
C HIS A 471 4.90 -4.34 7.63
N TYR A 472 4.74 -4.08 6.33
CA TYR A 472 4.86 -2.74 5.77
C TYR A 472 3.72 -1.80 6.18
N GLN A 473 2.52 -2.34 6.38
CA GLN A 473 1.40 -1.60 7.00
C GLN A 473 1.81 -0.93 8.31
N PHE A 474 2.44 -1.67 9.22
CA PHE A 474 2.88 -1.13 10.51
C PHE A 474 4.20 -0.36 10.43
N TYR A 475 5.06 -0.72 9.47
CA TYR A 475 6.31 -0.01 9.26
C TYR A 475 6.08 1.45 8.82
N VAL A 476 5.09 1.71 7.96
CA VAL A 476 4.72 3.09 7.62
C VAL A 476 4.02 3.80 8.77
N LEU A 477 3.19 3.12 9.57
CA LEU A 477 2.59 3.71 10.76
C LEU A 477 3.64 4.17 11.78
N GLN A 478 4.76 3.44 11.88
CA GLN A 478 5.89 3.84 12.72
C GLN A 478 6.51 5.18 12.31
N ALA A 479 6.64 5.44 11.00
CA ALA A 479 7.12 6.71 10.48
C ALA A 479 6.06 7.82 10.63
N LEU A 480 4.80 7.51 10.32
CA LEU A 480 3.71 8.47 10.27
C LEU A 480 3.29 8.96 11.66
N GLY A 481 3.40 8.14 12.71
CA GLY A 481 3.02 8.52 14.07
C GLY A 481 3.71 9.79 14.57
N PRO A 482 5.06 9.85 14.61
CA PRO A 482 5.78 11.06 15.00
C PRO A 482 5.45 12.28 14.13
N LEU A 483 5.28 12.09 12.82
CA LEU A 483 4.89 13.19 11.92
C LEU A 483 3.49 13.71 12.21
N ALA A 484 2.52 12.83 12.44
CA ALA A 484 1.14 13.17 12.74
C ALA A 484 1.01 13.86 14.10
N GLU A 485 1.72 13.39 15.11
CA GLU A 485 1.74 14.02 16.44
C GLU A 485 2.42 15.40 16.40
N ALA A 486 3.56 15.55 15.71
CA ALA A 486 4.21 16.84 15.51
C ALA A 486 3.32 17.84 14.78
N ALA A 487 2.65 17.38 13.71
CA ALA A 487 1.71 18.20 12.96
C ALA A 487 0.50 18.60 13.82
N TYR A 488 -0.06 17.67 14.60
CA TYR A 488 -1.22 17.91 15.46
C TYR A 488 -0.93 19.00 16.49
N HIS A 489 0.22 18.95 17.17
CA HIS A 489 0.62 19.99 18.13
C HIS A 489 0.91 21.35 17.48
N ALA A 490 1.28 21.38 16.20
CA ALA A 490 1.41 22.60 15.40
C ALA A 490 0.07 23.12 14.84
N GLY A 491 -1.05 22.42 15.10
CA GLY A 491 -2.38 22.78 14.61
C GLY A 491 -2.75 22.25 13.22
N ILE A 492 -1.97 21.29 12.68
CA ILE A 492 -2.26 20.60 11.42
C ILE A 492 -2.75 19.18 11.74
N ASP A 493 -4.06 18.96 11.59
CA ASP A 493 -4.65 17.67 11.94
C ASP A 493 -4.54 16.64 10.78
N LEU A 494 -3.43 15.88 10.77
CA LEU A 494 -3.24 14.79 9.80
C LEU A 494 -4.15 13.59 10.07
N TYR A 495 -4.73 13.45 11.27
CA TYR A 495 -5.65 12.36 11.62
C TYR A 495 -6.98 12.43 10.87
N GLN A 496 -7.34 13.60 10.32
CA GLN A 496 -8.53 13.72 9.46
C GLN A 496 -8.27 13.24 8.02
N THR A 497 -7.05 12.83 7.69
CA THR A 497 -6.74 12.32 6.34
C THR A 497 -7.30 10.91 6.19
N PRO A 498 -8.25 10.65 5.25
CA PRO A 498 -8.95 9.36 5.19
C PRO A 498 -8.01 8.15 5.03
N GLY A 499 -6.96 8.29 4.22
CA GLY A 499 -5.96 7.24 4.02
C GLY A 499 -5.22 6.88 5.32
N TYR A 500 -5.03 7.83 6.24
CA TYR A 500 -4.33 7.57 7.49
C TYR A 500 -5.18 6.74 8.46
N LYS A 501 -6.47 7.07 8.64
CA LYS A 501 -7.38 6.24 9.45
C LYS A 501 -7.53 4.83 8.86
N ALA A 502 -7.64 4.73 7.54
CA ALA A 502 -7.81 3.46 6.86
C ALA A 502 -6.65 2.46 7.15
N LEU A 503 -5.43 2.96 7.39
CA LEU A 503 -4.29 2.13 7.79
C LEU A 503 -4.49 1.39 9.14
N PHE A 504 -5.37 1.88 10.01
CA PHE A 504 -5.72 1.27 11.29
C PHE A 504 -6.97 0.38 11.20
N ASP A 505 -7.93 0.78 10.37
CA ASP A 505 -9.20 0.08 10.18
C ASP A 505 -9.02 -1.23 9.42
N PHE A 506 -8.15 -1.25 8.40
CA PHE A 506 -7.93 -2.44 7.58
C PHE A 506 -7.43 -3.65 8.40
N PRO A 507 -6.35 -3.56 9.21
CA PRO A 507 -5.87 -4.70 10.00
C PRO A 507 -6.95 -5.29 10.91
N MET A 508 -7.80 -4.45 11.51
CA MET A 508 -8.92 -4.90 12.34
C MET A 508 -9.94 -5.72 11.55
N ALA A 509 -10.26 -5.26 10.33
CA ALA A 509 -11.19 -5.95 9.45
C ALA A 509 -10.59 -7.21 8.81
N TYR A 510 -9.27 -7.31 8.73
CA TYR A 510 -8.49 -8.37 8.10
C TYR A 510 -8.11 -9.51 9.06
N ALA A 511 -7.90 -9.19 10.34
CA ALA A 511 -7.49 -10.16 11.35
C ALA A 511 -8.45 -11.36 11.50
N ASP A 512 -7.89 -12.47 11.95
CA ASP A 512 -8.67 -13.62 12.41
C ASP A 512 -9.40 -13.34 13.75
N ALA A 513 -10.20 -14.30 14.20
CA ALA A 513 -10.96 -14.18 15.45
C ALA A 513 -10.07 -14.06 16.71
N SER A 514 -8.78 -14.38 16.60
CA SER A 514 -7.76 -14.26 17.65
C SER A 514 -6.88 -13.02 17.47
N LEU A 515 -7.27 -12.08 16.61
CA LEU A 515 -6.52 -10.86 16.29
C LEU A 515 -5.14 -11.09 15.66
N ARG A 516 -4.90 -12.25 15.04
CA ARG A 516 -3.72 -12.44 14.21
C ARG A 516 -4.00 -12.03 12.77
N LEU A 517 -3.01 -11.44 12.14
CA LEU A 517 -3.03 -11.02 10.75
C LEU A 517 -2.33 -12.09 9.91
N PRO A 518 -3.03 -12.67 8.92
CA PRO A 518 -2.43 -13.62 7.99
C PRO A 518 -1.24 -13.01 7.23
N VAL A 519 -0.21 -13.83 7.01
CA VAL A 519 1.03 -13.44 6.32
C VAL A 519 0.84 -13.55 4.82
N ILE A 520 1.16 -12.49 4.10
CA ILE A 520 1.26 -12.45 2.64
C ILE A 520 2.43 -11.52 2.33
N ASN A 521 3.18 -11.83 1.27
CA ASN A 521 4.36 -11.08 0.85
C ASN A 521 5.45 -11.03 1.94
N ASP A 522 6.39 -10.08 1.82
CA ASP A 522 7.47 -9.93 2.81
C ASP A 522 6.92 -9.54 4.19
N GLY A 523 6.92 -10.48 5.12
CA GLY A 523 6.50 -10.29 6.49
C GLY A 523 6.49 -11.59 7.28
N ARG A 524 5.89 -11.50 8.47
CA ARG A 524 5.69 -12.60 9.40
C ARG A 524 4.31 -12.47 10.05
N GLU A 525 3.89 -13.51 10.77
CA GLU A 525 2.60 -13.49 11.46
C GLU A 525 2.59 -12.36 12.50
N VAL A 526 1.48 -11.62 12.56
CA VAL A 526 1.36 -10.47 13.45
C VAL A 526 0.15 -10.65 14.36
N PHE A 527 0.34 -10.65 15.66
CA PHE A 527 -0.74 -10.53 16.63
C PHE A 527 -0.98 -9.04 16.96
N LEU A 528 -2.17 -8.51 16.69
CA LEU A 528 -2.48 -7.09 16.92
C LEU A 528 -2.34 -6.68 18.39
N GLY A 529 -2.63 -7.58 19.33
CA GLY A 529 -2.48 -7.33 20.76
C GLY A 529 -1.01 -7.26 21.23
N ALA A 530 -0.04 -7.67 20.41
CA ALA A 530 1.37 -7.56 20.76
C ALA A 530 1.78 -6.10 20.95
N SER A 531 2.70 -5.81 21.86
CA SER A 531 3.08 -4.43 22.22
C SER A 531 3.69 -3.65 21.05
N ASP A 532 4.36 -4.32 20.11
CA ASP A 532 4.95 -3.72 18.90
C ASP A 532 3.92 -3.42 17.79
N ARG A 533 2.63 -3.70 18.05
CA ARG A 533 1.50 -3.41 17.16
C ARG A 533 0.43 -2.58 17.86
N SER A 534 -0.05 -3.04 19.00
CA SER A 534 -1.05 -2.34 19.82
C SER A 534 -0.63 -0.91 20.19
N ARG A 535 0.68 -0.63 20.29
CA ARG A 535 1.21 0.72 20.54
C ARG A 535 0.66 1.80 19.60
N TYR A 536 0.42 1.48 18.33
CA TYR A 536 -0.10 2.46 17.36
C TYR A 536 -1.58 2.78 17.63
N TYR A 537 -2.32 1.83 18.19
CA TYR A 537 -3.74 2.01 18.51
C TYR A 537 -3.96 2.92 19.74
N GLU A 538 -2.95 3.15 20.58
CA GLU A 538 -3.06 4.05 21.74
C GLU A 538 -3.25 5.51 21.28
N ALA A 539 -2.40 5.98 20.36
CA ALA A 539 -2.54 7.30 19.74
C ALA A 539 -3.81 7.40 18.88
N ALA A 540 -4.08 6.38 18.05
CA ALA A 540 -5.30 6.33 17.25
C ALA A 540 -6.58 6.45 18.09
N TYR A 541 -6.67 5.70 19.20
CA TYR A 541 -7.82 5.76 20.10
C TYR A 541 -7.92 7.12 20.79
N ARG A 542 -6.80 7.71 21.23
CA ARG A 542 -6.78 9.07 21.81
C ARG A 542 -7.34 10.11 20.85
N ARG A 543 -7.01 10.01 19.55
CA ARG A 543 -7.37 11.02 18.54
C ARG A 543 -8.78 10.84 17.97
N TRP A 544 -9.24 9.60 17.77
CA TRP A 544 -10.56 9.33 17.16
C TRP A 544 -11.64 8.85 18.14
N GLY A 545 -11.27 8.29 19.30
CA GLY A 545 -12.22 7.71 20.25
C GLY A 545 -12.97 6.48 19.71
N ASP A 546 -12.49 5.86 18.63
CA ASP A 546 -13.16 4.72 17.98
C ASP A 546 -13.19 3.51 18.93
N PRO A 547 -14.36 3.07 19.41
CA PRO A 547 -14.46 2.00 20.39
C PRO A 547 -13.91 0.67 19.86
N ASN A 548 -13.86 0.46 18.53
CA ASN A 548 -13.32 -0.78 17.97
C ASN A 548 -11.84 -0.98 18.34
N TYR A 549 -11.07 0.09 18.50
CA TYR A 549 -9.64 -0.01 18.86
C TYR A 549 -9.43 -0.48 20.30
N THR A 550 -10.42 -0.32 21.18
CA THR A 550 -10.34 -0.86 22.55
C THR A 550 -10.21 -2.38 22.55
N HIS A 551 -10.70 -3.07 21.51
CA HIS A 551 -10.57 -4.52 21.40
C HIS A 551 -9.10 -4.96 21.28
N VAL A 552 -8.28 -4.23 20.50
CA VAL A 552 -6.82 -4.46 20.41
C VAL A 552 -6.13 -4.08 21.71
N LEU A 553 -6.45 -2.90 22.24
CA LEU A 553 -5.78 -2.37 23.43
C LEU A 553 -6.05 -3.23 24.68
N ARG A 554 -7.24 -3.82 24.79
CA ARG A 554 -7.59 -4.76 25.86
C ARG A 554 -6.95 -6.14 25.70
N ALA A 555 -6.53 -6.50 24.49
CA ALA A 555 -5.74 -7.70 24.24
C ALA A 555 -4.23 -7.49 24.46
N SER A 556 -3.81 -6.25 24.74
CA SER A 556 -2.41 -5.87 24.98
C SER A 556 -2.08 -5.78 26.47
N GLU A 557 -0.81 -6.01 26.80
CA GLU A 557 -0.28 -5.75 28.13
C GLU A 557 -0.04 -4.25 28.41
N ARG A 558 -0.14 -3.39 27.37
CA ARG A 558 0.01 -1.93 27.45
C ARG A 558 1.33 -1.46 28.10
N LYS A 559 2.44 -2.15 27.77
CA LYS A 559 3.79 -1.87 28.29
C LYS A 559 4.64 -0.92 27.41
N SER A 560 4.14 -0.53 26.23
CA SER A 560 4.90 0.31 25.31
C SER A 560 5.04 1.75 25.79
N LEU A 561 6.02 2.48 25.24
CA LEU A 561 6.16 3.91 25.46
C LEU A 561 4.89 4.64 25.01
N GLU A 562 4.34 4.33 23.85
CA GLU A 562 3.15 4.98 23.31
C GLU A 562 1.90 4.74 24.19
N ALA A 563 1.81 3.60 24.88
CA ALA A 563 0.77 3.39 25.89
C ALA A 563 0.92 4.37 27.06
N LEU A 564 2.14 4.54 27.59
CA LEU A 564 2.42 5.53 28.64
C LEU A 564 2.01 6.93 28.19
N LEU A 565 2.44 7.33 26.99
CA LEU A 565 2.24 8.67 26.46
C LEU A 565 0.76 8.95 26.16
N TYR A 566 0.16 8.15 25.28
CA TYR A 566 -1.13 8.45 24.65
C TYR A 566 -2.28 7.61 25.19
N GLY A 567 -1.98 6.52 25.89
CA GLY A 567 -3.00 5.57 26.29
C GLY A 567 -4.01 6.15 27.26
N ALA A 568 -5.29 5.85 27.00
CA ALA A 568 -6.39 6.21 27.88
C ALA A 568 -6.30 5.45 29.20
N ALA A 569 -6.63 6.12 30.32
CA ALA A 569 -6.65 5.50 31.65
C ALA A 569 -7.64 4.32 31.70
N GLU A 570 -8.83 4.53 31.13
CA GLU A 570 -9.89 3.52 31.06
C GLU A 570 -10.17 3.15 29.60
N LEU A 571 -10.40 1.85 29.36
CA LEU A 571 -10.80 1.31 28.07
C LEU A 571 -12.20 0.70 28.23
N PRO A 572 -13.27 1.38 27.80
CA PRO A 572 -14.61 0.82 27.88
C PRO A 572 -14.67 -0.49 27.08
N PRO A 573 -15.47 -1.48 27.50
CA PRO A 573 -15.69 -2.67 26.69
C PRO A 573 -16.38 -2.26 25.39
N ALA A 574 -15.86 -2.72 24.25
CA ALA A 574 -16.54 -2.63 22.97
C ALA A 574 -17.07 -4.00 22.56
N ALA A 575 -18.19 -4.01 21.85
CA ALA A 575 -18.60 -5.20 21.11
C ALA A 575 -17.47 -5.58 20.15
N PRO A 576 -17.17 -6.88 19.97
CA PRO A 576 -16.22 -7.30 18.96
C PRO A 576 -16.66 -6.74 17.60
N PRO A 577 -15.72 -6.22 16.78
CA PRO A 577 -16.06 -5.83 15.43
C PRO A 577 -16.68 -7.03 14.71
N GLY A 578 -17.72 -6.79 13.90
CA GLY A 578 -18.44 -7.85 13.20
C GLY A 578 -17.48 -8.72 12.38
N TRP A 579 -17.30 -9.98 12.82
CA TRP A 579 -16.42 -10.95 12.20
C TRP A 579 -17.18 -11.70 11.10
N ARG A 580 -17.07 -11.18 9.87
CA ARG A 580 -17.78 -11.67 8.67
C ARG A 580 -16.85 -11.77 7.49
N SER A 581 -17.15 -12.62 6.51
CA SER A 581 -16.43 -12.65 5.24
C SER A 581 -16.42 -11.27 4.58
N ARG A 582 -15.29 -10.89 3.98
CA ARG A 582 -15.13 -9.59 3.32
C ARG A 582 -14.45 -9.70 1.96
N ASP A 583 -14.99 -8.95 1.02
CA ASP A 583 -14.38 -8.64 -0.27
C ASP A 583 -13.38 -7.49 -0.05
N PHE A 584 -12.10 -7.78 -0.25
CA PHE A 584 -11.00 -6.81 -0.20
C PHE A 584 -10.31 -6.75 -1.58
N SER A 585 -11.08 -6.88 -2.65
CA SER A 585 -10.58 -6.91 -4.02
C SER A 585 -9.83 -5.63 -4.41
N LYS A 586 -10.07 -4.49 -3.76
CA LYS A 586 -9.32 -3.25 -3.99
C LYS A 586 -7.91 -3.30 -3.40
N SER A 587 -7.68 -4.23 -2.48
CA SER A 587 -6.37 -4.63 -1.94
C SER A 587 -5.84 -5.93 -2.54
N GLY A 588 -6.59 -6.56 -3.46
CA GLY A 588 -6.23 -7.84 -4.05
C GLY A 588 -6.40 -9.03 -3.09
N LEU A 589 -7.42 -9.02 -2.22
CA LEU A 589 -7.68 -10.11 -1.26
C LEU A 589 -9.17 -10.48 -1.23
N ALA A 590 -9.47 -11.70 -0.81
CA ALA A 590 -10.79 -12.07 -0.32
C ALA A 590 -10.65 -12.88 0.98
N VAL A 591 -11.54 -12.64 1.95
CA VAL A 591 -11.51 -13.33 3.24
C VAL A 591 -12.84 -14.01 3.48
N LEU A 592 -12.83 -15.32 3.65
CA LEU A 592 -14.00 -16.12 4.04
C LEU A 592 -13.89 -16.50 5.51
N ARG A 593 -14.98 -16.38 6.27
CA ARG A 593 -15.06 -16.65 7.70
C ARG A 593 -16.30 -17.44 8.06
N SER A 594 -16.16 -18.44 8.92
CA SER A 594 -17.26 -19.26 9.43
C SER A 594 -17.01 -19.63 10.89
N GLY A 595 -18.07 -19.99 11.61
CA GLY A 595 -18.02 -20.33 13.02
C GLY A 595 -17.83 -19.13 13.95
N SER A 596 -17.59 -19.42 15.22
CA SER A 596 -17.33 -18.44 16.28
C SER A 596 -16.43 -19.07 17.35
N ASP A 597 -15.87 -18.24 18.23
CA ASP A 597 -15.04 -18.66 19.36
C ASP A 597 -13.96 -19.69 18.97
N SER A 598 -13.94 -20.86 19.62
CA SER A 598 -12.97 -21.94 19.35
C SER A 598 -13.14 -22.61 17.98
N ASN A 599 -14.31 -22.46 17.34
CA ASN A 599 -14.64 -23.05 16.05
C ASN A 599 -14.46 -22.08 14.88
N ALA A 600 -14.02 -20.84 15.15
CA ALA A 600 -13.74 -19.84 14.14
C ALA A 600 -12.75 -20.36 13.09
N LYS A 601 -13.14 -20.28 11.81
CA LYS A 601 -12.31 -20.59 10.64
C LYS A 601 -12.21 -19.39 9.73
N GLN A 602 -11.02 -19.13 9.22
CA GLN A 602 -10.80 -18.05 8.25
C GLN A 602 -9.88 -18.56 7.14
N VAL A 603 -10.26 -18.35 5.88
CA VAL A 603 -9.34 -18.50 4.75
C VAL A 603 -9.16 -17.16 4.04
N VAL A 604 -7.91 -16.79 3.83
CA VAL A 604 -7.55 -15.64 2.98
C VAL A 604 -7.14 -16.17 1.62
N LEU A 605 -7.71 -15.59 0.56
CA LEU A 605 -7.35 -15.84 -0.83
C LEU A 605 -6.58 -14.63 -1.37
N ASN A 606 -5.34 -14.87 -1.82
CA ASN A 606 -4.48 -13.84 -2.37
C ASN A 606 -4.72 -13.64 -3.89
N LEU A 607 -5.01 -12.40 -4.30
CA LEU A 607 -5.20 -11.98 -5.69
C LEU A 607 -4.18 -10.92 -6.10
N MET A 608 -3.27 -10.53 -5.21
CA MET A 608 -2.38 -9.39 -5.43
C MET A 608 -1.54 -9.54 -6.68
N GLY A 609 -1.32 -8.41 -7.36
CA GLY A 609 -0.36 -8.33 -8.45
C GLY A 609 1.04 -8.01 -7.94
N TYR A 610 2.01 -8.07 -8.85
CA TYR A 610 3.33 -7.53 -8.59
C TYR A 610 3.25 -6.01 -8.38
N ALA A 611 3.66 -5.56 -7.19
CA ALA A 611 3.62 -4.17 -6.75
C ALA A 611 4.99 -3.62 -6.30
N GLY A 612 6.07 -4.41 -6.43
CA GLY A 612 7.42 -4.01 -6.05
C GLY A 612 8.25 -5.18 -5.54
N GLY A 613 9.42 -4.89 -4.96
CA GLY A 613 10.35 -5.92 -4.45
C GLY A 613 9.75 -6.80 -3.35
N HIS A 614 8.75 -6.30 -2.63
CA HIS A 614 8.10 -7.03 -1.54
C HIS A 614 7.06 -8.04 -1.99
N SER A 615 6.60 -7.99 -3.25
CA SER A 615 5.65 -8.95 -3.79
C SER A 615 6.24 -10.36 -3.90
N HIS A 616 5.41 -11.36 -3.65
CA HIS A 616 5.68 -12.78 -3.87
C HIS A 616 4.96 -13.27 -5.13
N PRO A 617 5.43 -14.35 -5.78
CA PRO A 617 4.78 -14.92 -6.96
C PRO A 617 3.69 -15.93 -6.55
N ASP A 618 2.66 -15.46 -5.83
CA ASP A 618 1.76 -16.30 -5.05
C ASP A 618 0.26 -16.06 -5.31
N GLN A 619 -0.10 -15.63 -6.54
CA GLN A 619 -1.49 -15.42 -6.92
C GLN A 619 -2.31 -16.69 -6.78
N LEU A 620 -3.54 -16.51 -6.30
CA LEU A 620 -4.50 -17.54 -5.93
C LEU A 620 -4.01 -18.44 -4.78
N GLY A 621 -2.96 -18.06 -4.04
CA GLY A 621 -2.54 -18.71 -2.80
C GLY A 621 -3.53 -18.51 -1.66
N ILE A 622 -3.48 -19.39 -0.66
CA ILE A 622 -4.30 -19.28 0.55
C ILE A 622 -3.49 -19.33 1.86
N VAL A 623 -4.04 -18.66 2.88
CA VAL A 623 -3.68 -18.88 4.29
C VAL A 623 -4.94 -19.33 5.02
N PHE A 624 -4.85 -20.42 5.78
CA PHE A 624 -6.00 -21.00 6.49
C PHE A 624 -5.79 -21.01 8.01
N PHE A 625 -6.72 -20.39 8.73
CA PHE A 625 -6.82 -20.33 10.18
C PHE A 625 -7.99 -21.20 10.67
N GLY A 626 -7.78 -21.88 11.78
CA GLY A 626 -8.80 -22.64 12.49
C GLY A 626 -8.28 -23.17 13.83
N LEU A 627 -9.18 -23.58 14.72
CA LEU A 627 -8.79 -24.13 16.04
C LEU A 627 -7.92 -23.17 16.86
N GLY A 628 -8.13 -21.85 16.69
CA GLY A 628 -7.40 -20.80 17.41
C GLY A 628 -5.98 -20.50 16.91
N ARG A 629 -5.56 -21.03 15.76
CA ARG A 629 -4.21 -20.81 15.18
C ARG A 629 -4.20 -20.84 13.64
N THR A 630 -3.11 -20.37 13.05
CA THR A 630 -2.80 -20.63 11.64
C THR A 630 -2.53 -22.13 11.46
N LEU A 631 -3.24 -22.74 10.50
CA LEU A 631 -3.15 -24.15 10.13
C LEU A 631 -2.30 -24.32 8.86
N ALA A 632 -2.71 -23.66 7.77
CA ALA A 632 -1.98 -23.63 6.51
C ALA A 632 -1.33 -22.25 6.32
N PRO A 633 -0.03 -22.09 6.64
CA PRO A 633 0.64 -20.80 6.61
C PRO A 633 1.09 -20.43 5.19
N ASP A 634 1.35 -19.13 4.99
CA ASP A 634 2.31 -18.66 4.00
C ASP A 634 3.73 -18.79 4.56
N ALA A 635 4.75 -18.97 3.71
CA ALA A 635 6.13 -19.08 4.17
C ALA A 635 6.67 -17.80 4.81
N GLY A 636 6.18 -16.61 4.43
CA GLY A 636 6.65 -15.33 4.93
C GLY A 636 8.01 -14.92 4.35
N SER A 637 8.78 -14.10 5.06
CA SER A 637 10.12 -13.68 4.63
C SER A 637 11.14 -13.69 5.73
N ILE A 638 12.40 -13.84 5.34
CA ILE A 638 13.59 -13.70 6.18
C ILE A 638 14.46 -12.53 5.68
N LYS A 639 15.64 -12.33 6.29
CA LYS A 639 16.59 -11.30 5.86
C LYS A 639 16.90 -11.37 4.36
N TYR A 640 16.93 -10.20 3.71
CA TYR A 640 16.99 -10.10 2.25
C TYR A 640 18.32 -10.54 1.63
N GLU A 641 19.42 -10.49 2.37
CA GLU A 641 20.71 -11.00 1.85
C GLU A 641 20.91 -12.49 2.12
N ASP A 642 20.04 -13.15 2.91
CA ASP A 642 20.06 -14.60 3.00
C ASP A 642 19.64 -15.17 1.63
N PRO A 643 20.49 -15.97 0.95
CA PRO A 643 20.16 -16.53 -0.35
C PRO A 643 18.88 -17.36 -0.36
N VAL A 644 18.49 -17.93 0.81
CA VAL A 644 17.26 -18.70 0.98
C VAL A 644 16.02 -17.83 0.77
N GLN A 645 16.08 -16.51 1.05
CA GLN A 645 14.98 -15.58 0.77
C GLN A 645 14.58 -15.63 -0.70
N ALA A 646 15.56 -15.50 -1.60
CA ALA A 646 15.31 -15.56 -3.03
C ALA A 646 15.00 -16.99 -3.49
N ALA A 647 15.69 -17.99 -2.94
CA ALA A 647 15.66 -19.36 -3.45
C ALA A 647 14.48 -20.23 -2.92
N TRP A 648 13.85 -19.86 -1.80
CA TRP A 648 12.66 -20.51 -1.25
C TRP A 648 11.50 -19.54 -1.06
N TYR A 649 11.65 -18.55 -0.16
CA TYR A 649 10.54 -17.70 0.30
C TYR A 649 9.91 -16.86 -0.83
N LYS A 650 10.67 -16.52 -1.87
CA LYS A 650 10.19 -15.83 -3.08
C LYS A 650 9.81 -16.78 -4.22
N GLN A 651 9.59 -18.06 -3.95
CA GLN A 651 9.21 -19.05 -4.96
C GLN A 651 7.78 -19.53 -4.75
N SER A 652 7.03 -19.72 -5.83
CA SER A 652 5.60 -20.12 -5.75
C SER A 652 5.37 -21.42 -5.00
N LEU A 653 6.37 -22.32 -4.98
CA LEU A 653 6.33 -23.57 -4.24
C LEU A 653 6.22 -23.37 -2.72
N ALA A 654 6.69 -22.24 -2.17
CA ALA A 654 6.62 -21.95 -0.74
C ALA A 654 5.21 -21.54 -0.27
N HIS A 655 4.23 -21.53 -1.18
CA HIS A 655 2.86 -21.06 -0.93
C HIS A 655 1.82 -22.15 -1.23
N ASN A 656 0.60 -21.98 -0.69
CA ASN A 656 -0.51 -22.91 -0.89
C ASN A 656 -1.27 -22.64 -2.19
N LEU A 657 -0.71 -23.01 -3.34
CA LEU A 657 -1.22 -22.67 -4.68
C LEU A 657 -0.97 -23.77 -5.72
N LEU A 658 -1.22 -23.46 -6.99
CA LEU A 658 -0.87 -24.31 -8.14
C LEU A 658 0.43 -23.86 -8.82
N VAL A 659 1.44 -24.74 -8.88
CA VAL A 659 2.70 -24.54 -9.60
C VAL A 659 2.66 -25.20 -10.97
N VAL A 660 3.09 -24.49 -12.02
CA VAL A 660 3.13 -24.98 -13.40
C VAL A 660 4.57 -25.26 -13.82
N ASN A 661 4.84 -26.49 -14.29
CA ASN A 661 6.14 -26.95 -14.79
C ASN A 661 7.31 -26.71 -13.82
N GLY A 662 7.05 -26.73 -12.51
CA GLY A 662 8.05 -26.45 -11.48
C GLY A 662 8.61 -25.02 -11.52
N LYS A 663 7.87 -24.06 -12.09
CA LYS A 663 8.28 -22.66 -12.23
C LYS A 663 7.46 -21.77 -11.29
N SER A 664 8.12 -20.74 -10.76
CA SER A 664 7.41 -19.67 -10.07
C SER A 664 6.58 -18.81 -11.03
N GLN A 665 5.48 -18.27 -10.55
CA GLN A 665 4.63 -17.34 -11.28
C GLN A 665 5.43 -16.10 -11.70
N GLN A 666 5.02 -15.50 -12.80
CA GLN A 666 5.58 -14.28 -13.34
C GLN A 666 5.12 -13.05 -12.55
N ARG A 667 5.84 -11.94 -12.74
CA ARG A 667 5.38 -10.62 -12.27
C ARG A 667 4.14 -10.21 -13.08
N ALA A 668 2.97 -10.51 -12.55
CA ALA A 668 1.68 -10.32 -13.22
C ALA A 668 0.85 -9.22 -12.55
N PRO A 669 -0.07 -8.56 -13.28
CA PRO A 669 -1.14 -7.77 -12.67
C PRO A 669 -2.00 -8.62 -11.72
N ALA A 670 -2.76 -7.98 -10.84
CA ALA A 670 -3.65 -8.66 -9.90
C ALA A 670 -4.63 -9.62 -10.61
N GLY A 671 -4.94 -10.73 -9.95
CA GLY A 671 -6.00 -11.66 -10.37
C GLY A 671 -7.39 -11.03 -10.23
N MET A 672 -8.39 -11.73 -10.74
CA MET A 672 -9.78 -11.29 -10.71
C MET A 672 -10.57 -12.07 -9.65
N LEU A 673 -11.31 -11.35 -8.79
CA LEU A 673 -12.33 -11.96 -7.93
C LEU A 673 -13.63 -12.07 -8.73
N ASP A 674 -13.85 -13.24 -9.34
CA ASP A 674 -14.97 -13.54 -10.22
C ASP A 674 -16.29 -13.57 -9.43
N GLU A 675 -16.27 -14.21 -8.26
CA GLU A 675 -17.44 -14.38 -7.40
C GLU A 675 -17.08 -14.24 -5.93
N PHE A 676 -18.00 -13.67 -5.14
CA PHE A 676 -17.89 -13.54 -3.69
C PHE A 676 -19.27 -13.56 -3.02
N ALA A 677 -19.41 -14.33 -1.94
CA ALA A 677 -20.57 -14.26 -1.06
C ALA A 677 -20.22 -14.55 0.40
N GLY A 678 -20.63 -13.64 1.28
CA GLY A 678 -20.60 -13.84 2.74
C GLY A 678 -21.95 -14.34 3.26
N GLY A 679 -22.14 -15.66 3.29
CA GLY A 679 -23.37 -16.29 3.78
C GLY A 679 -23.41 -16.48 5.30
N THR A 680 -24.41 -17.20 5.78
CA THR A 680 -24.53 -17.67 7.18
C THR A 680 -24.15 -19.14 7.31
N LEU A 681 -24.43 -19.95 6.29
CA LEU A 681 -24.17 -21.39 6.24
C LEU A 681 -23.01 -21.72 5.30
N VAL A 682 -22.81 -20.91 4.25
CA VAL A 682 -21.70 -21.09 3.30
C VAL A 682 -21.12 -19.76 2.85
N GLN A 683 -19.81 -19.67 2.88
CA GLN A 683 -19.03 -18.57 2.31
C GLN A 683 -18.44 -19.02 0.99
N VAL A 684 -18.41 -18.14 -0.01
CA VAL A 684 -17.89 -18.46 -1.34
C VAL A 684 -16.93 -17.38 -1.81
N ALA A 685 -15.79 -17.80 -2.37
CA ALA A 685 -14.96 -16.97 -3.23
C ALA A 685 -14.52 -17.78 -4.44
N ARG A 686 -14.61 -17.17 -5.63
CA ARG A 686 -14.00 -17.72 -6.85
C ARG A 686 -13.17 -16.66 -7.52
N ALA A 687 -11.95 -17.03 -7.89
CA ALA A 687 -11.02 -16.12 -8.53
C ALA A 687 -10.26 -16.79 -9.67
N SER A 688 -9.70 -15.95 -10.54
CA SER A 688 -8.97 -16.41 -11.71
C SER A 688 -7.78 -15.52 -12.10
N THR A 689 -6.83 -16.10 -12.82
CA THR A 689 -5.75 -15.38 -13.48
C THR A 689 -5.34 -16.08 -14.77
N THR A 690 -5.05 -15.28 -15.80
CA THR A 690 -4.51 -15.74 -17.10
C THR A 690 -3.07 -15.24 -17.32
N LYS A 691 -2.51 -14.54 -16.33
CA LYS A 691 -1.24 -13.81 -16.46
C LYS A 691 -0.14 -14.36 -15.56
N ALA A 692 -0.47 -15.21 -14.58
CA ALA A 692 0.52 -15.81 -13.68
C ALA A 692 1.61 -16.61 -14.41
N TYR A 693 1.29 -17.30 -15.51
CA TYR A 693 2.27 -18.12 -16.26
C TYR A 693 2.37 -17.82 -17.77
N GLY A 694 1.45 -17.04 -18.34
CA GLY A 694 1.52 -16.58 -19.73
C GLY A 694 0.96 -17.55 -20.78
N GLY A 695 0.06 -18.47 -20.40
CA GLY A 695 -0.63 -19.37 -21.33
C GLY A 695 -1.74 -20.21 -20.68
N GLU A 696 -1.61 -20.47 -19.39
CA GLU A 696 -2.56 -21.20 -18.56
C GLU A 696 -3.64 -20.27 -17.99
N ASN A 697 -4.89 -20.74 -17.97
CA ASN A 697 -5.98 -20.11 -17.23
C ASN A 697 -6.18 -20.87 -15.92
N LEU A 698 -5.91 -20.20 -14.81
CA LEU A 698 -6.04 -20.72 -13.46
C LEU A 698 -7.31 -20.16 -12.84
N SER A 699 -8.12 -21.02 -12.22
CA SER A 699 -9.26 -20.60 -11.40
C SER A 699 -9.31 -21.39 -10.11
N ARG A 700 -9.57 -20.72 -8.99
CA ARG A 700 -9.74 -21.33 -7.67
C ARG A 700 -11.08 -20.96 -7.09
N THR A 701 -11.85 -21.95 -6.66
CA THR A 701 -13.13 -21.79 -5.96
C THR A 701 -13.00 -22.33 -4.55
N LEU A 702 -13.30 -21.49 -3.57
CA LEU A 702 -13.32 -21.82 -2.16
C LEU A 702 -14.75 -21.76 -1.63
N LEU A 703 -15.18 -22.83 -0.96
CA LEU A 703 -16.41 -22.84 -0.18
C LEU A 703 -16.09 -23.16 1.29
N LEU A 704 -16.42 -22.26 2.19
CA LEU A 704 -16.20 -22.46 3.63
C LEU A 704 -17.53 -22.56 4.36
N ASN A 705 -17.71 -23.62 5.14
CA ASN A 705 -18.78 -23.73 6.12
C ASN A 705 -18.18 -23.94 7.53
N ASP A 706 -19.04 -24.17 8.51
CA ASP A 706 -18.64 -24.33 9.91
C ASP A 706 -17.80 -25.59 10.19
N ASP A 707 -17.78 -26.57 9.29
CA ASP A 707 -17.06 -27.83 9.49
C ASP A 707 -15.79 -27.92 8.63
N TYR A 708 -15.85 -27.50 7.36
CA TYR A 708 -14.77 -27.72 6.41
C TYR A 708 -14.66 -26.65 5.30
N LEU A 709 -13.48 -26.61 4.68
CA LEU A 709 -13.17 -25.85 3.47
C LEU A 709 -13.18 -26.79 2.26
N THR A 710 -13.93 -26.46 1.22
CA THR A 710 -13.76 -27.03 -0.13
C THR A 710 -12.80 -26.14 -0.91
N ASP A 711 -11.73 -26.72 -1.43
CA ASP A 711 -10.78 -26.08 -2.34
C ASP A 711 -10.83 -26.78 -3.70
N LEU A 712 -11.37 -26.07 -4.70
CA LEU A 712 -11.39 -26.49 -6.09
C LEU A 712 -10.43 -25.63 -6.89
N PHE A 713 -9.34 -26.22 -7.38
CA PHE A 713 -8.37 -25.54 -8.24
C PHE A 713 -8.41 -26.13 -9.65
N GLN A 714 -8.78 -25.32 -10.64
CA GLN A 714 -8.87 -25.71 -12.04
C GLN A 714 -7.80 -25.00 -12.87
N VAL A 715 -7.25 -25.74 -13.83
CA VAL A 715 -6.33 -25.18 -14.82
C VAL A 715 -6.67 -25.67 -16.21
N ASN A 716 -6.63 -24.75 -17.17
CA ASN A 716 -6.79 -25.03 -18.59
C ASN A 716 -5.62 -24.48 -19.38
N SER A 717 -5.07 -25.30 -20.26
CA SER A 717 -3.97 -24.92 -21.16
C SER A 717 -4.17 -25.49 -22.56
N PRO A 718 -3.74 -24.78 -23.62
CA PRO A 718 -3.72 -25.33 -24.98
C PRO A 718 -2.67 -26.46 -25.14
N VAL A 719 -1.66 -26.49 -24.28
CA VAL A 719 -0.53 -27.44 -24.30
C VAL A 719 -0.48 -28.28 -23.03
N GLU A 720 0.14 -29.44 -23.12
CA GLU A 720 0.33 -30.29 -21.95
C GLU A 720 1.41 -29.71 -21.04
N ASN A 721 1.14 -29.68 -19.74
CA ASN A 721 2.04 -29.20 -18.71
C ASN A 721 2.02 -30.14 -17.50
N THR A 722 3.01 -29.97 -16.61
CA THR A 722 2.97 -30.53 -15.25
C THR A 722 2.36 -29.51 -14.30
N TYR A 723 1.43 -29.95 -13.47
CA TYR A 723 0.70 -29.15 -12.50
C TYR A 723 0.87 -29.74 -11.11
N ASP A 724 1.32 -28.92 -10.17
CA ASP A 724 1.49 -29.28 -8.77
C ASP A 724 0.53 -28.45 -7.92
N TRP A 725 -0.49 -29.09 -7.34
CA TRP A 725 -1.28 -28.48 -6.28
C TRP A 725 -0.52 -28.64 -4.97
N VAL A 726 -0.16 -27.53 -4.34
CA VAL A 726 0.73 -27.47 -3.17
C VAL A 726 -0.05 -27.05 -1.95
N TYR A 727 0.11 -27.78 -0.84
CA TYR A 727 -0.54 -27.48 0.43
C TYR A 727 0.37 -27.76 1.62
N HIS A 728 0.68 -26.71 2.36
CA HIS A 728 1.45 -26.68 3.59
C HIS A 728 0.48 -26.67 4.77
N ASN A 729 0.70 -27.50 5.78
CA ASN A 729 -0.10 -27.46 7.01
C ASN A 729 0.75 -27.90 8.20
N PHE A 730 0.62 -27.17 9.32
CA PHE A 730 1.32 -27.49 10.56
C PHE A 730 0.92 -28.86 11.12
N GLY A 731 1.79 -29.42 11.97
CA GLY A 731 1.59 -30.71 12.64
C GLY A 731 2.17 -31.87 11.86
N ASN A 732 2.04 -33.09 12.40
CA ASN A 732 2.62 -34.29 11.79
C ASN A 732 1.67 -34.91 10.78
N LEU A 733 2.13 -35.07 9.54
CA LEU A 733 1.36 -35.68 8.45
C LEU A 733 1.37 -37.21 8.52
N SER A 734 0.20 -37.81 8.31
CA SER A 734 0.00 -39.23 7.99
C SER A 734 -0.98 -39.36 6.83
N THR A 735 -0.93 -40.47 6.10
CA THR A 735 -1.82 -40.72 4.95
C THR A 735 -2.19 -42.20 4.85
N ASP A 736 -3.31 -42.48 4.17
CA ASP A 736 -3.74 -43.83 3.80
C ASP A 736 -2.97 -44.41 2.60
N LEU A 737 -2.08 -43.62 1.99
CA LEU A 737 -1.21 -44.05 0.90
C LEU A 737 0.06 -44.74 1.42
N ASN A 738 0.55 -45.71 0.63
CA ASN A 738 1.83 -46.36 0.88
C ASN A 738 2.99 -45.50 0.34
N MET A 739 3.39 -44.49 1.12
CA MET A 739 4.45 -43.56 0.77
C MET A 739 5.83 -44.23 0.78
N ARG A 740 6.67 -43.91 -0.22
CA ARG A 740 8.03 -44.44 -0.35
C ARG A 740 9.05 -43.31 -0.42
N PRO A 741 10.15 -43.36 0.36
CA PRO A 741 11.24 -42.40 0.22
C PRO A 741 11.73 -42.31 -1.23
N ALA A 742 11.87 -41.10 -1.74
CA ALA A 742 12.27 -40.82 -3.11
C ALA A 742 13.15 -39.56 -3.20
N PRO A 743 14.35 -39.57 -2.58
CA PRO A 743 15.25 -38.42 -2.63
C PRO A 743 15.63 -38.07 -4.08
N GLY A 744 15.60 -36.78 -4.41
CA GLY A 744 15.91 -36.28 -5.77
C GLY A 744 14.80 -36.49 -6.81
N PHE A 745 13.59 -36.87 -6.38
CA PHE A 745 12.44 -37.03 -7.28
C PHE A 745 11.94 -35.69 -7.85
N VAL A 746 12.08 -34.61 -7.09
CA VAL A 746 11.72 -33.25 -7.52
C VAL A 746 12.90 -32.55 -8.19
N SER A 747 12.62 -31.64 -9.11
CA SER A 747 13.64 -30.84 -9.82
C SER A 747 14.40 -29.96 -8.82
N PRO A 748 15.73 -29.79 -8.91
CA PRO A 748 16.50 -29.01 -7.93
C PRO A 748 16.53 -27.51 -8.29
N SER A 749 15.37 -26.88 -8.43
CA SER A 749 15.28 -25.45 -8.77
C SER A 749 13.93 -24.84 -8.37
N ASN A 750 13.90 -23.52 -8.17
CA ASN A 750 12.69 -22.75 -7.86
C ASN A 750 12.00 -23.21 -6.56
N GLY A 751 12.81 -23.50 -5.54
CA GLY A 751 12.37 -23.85 -4.19
C GLY A 751 12.33 -25.36 -3.94
N TYR A 752 12.21 -26.19 -4.97
CA TYR A 752 12.09 -27.64 -4.78
C TYR A 752 13.33 -28.27 -4.14
N GLU A 753 14.50 -27.62 -4.26
CA GLU A 753 15.74 -28.01 -3.61
C GLU A 753 15.74 -27.86 -2.07
N TYR A 754 14.77 -27.13 -1.50
CA TYR A 754 14.61 -26.96 -0.05
C TYR A 754 13.66 -27.96 0.60
N LEU A 755 12.99 -28.79 -0.22
CA LEU A 755 12.12 -29.84 0.28
C LEU A 755 12.97 -30.97 0.87
N THR A 756 12.61 -31.39 2.07
CA THR A 756 13.29 -32.47 2.79
C THR A 756 12.34 -33.64 3.05
N ASN A 757 12.91 -34.81 3.35
CA ASN A 757 12.15 -36.03 3.65
C ASN A 757 11.16 -36.45 2.55
N VAL A 758 11.57 -36.30 1.29
CA VAL A 758 10.73 -36.56 0.11
C VAL A 758 10.24 -37.99 0.05
N GLN A 759 8.91 -38.16 0.06
CA GLN A 759 8.24 -39.44 -0.16
C GLN A 759 7.20 -39.34 -1.26
N VAL A 760 7.02 -40.42 -2.02
CA VAL A 760 6.12 -40.45 -3.18
C VAL A 760 5.20 -41.67 -3.12
N ALA A 761 3.96 -41.47 -3.54
CA ALA A 761 3.03 -42.53 -3.93
C ALA A 761 2.36 -42.20 -5.27
N LYS A 762 1.80 -43.22 -5.91
CA LYS A 762 0.94 -43.08 -7.10
C LYS A 762 -0.45 -43.56 -6.73
N THR A 763 -1.46 -42.80 -7.13
CA THR A 763 -2.87 -43.21 -6.97
C THR A 763 -3.72 -42.57 -8.04
N GLU A 764 -4.76 -43.26 -8.47
CA GLU A 764 -5.86 -42.68 -9.24
C GLU A 764 -7.16 -42.59 -8.42
N ASN A 765 -7.16 -43.20 -7.23
CA ASN A 765 -8.27 -43.21 -6.29
C ASN A 765 -8.20 -41.97 -5.39
N ALA A 766 -9.34 -41.64 -4.78
CA ALA A 766 -9.38 -40.68 -3.69
C ALA A 766 -8.47 -41.14 -2.54
N TRP A 767 -7.88 -40.18 -1.84
CA TRP A 767 -6.93 -40.43 -0.76
C TRP A 767 -7.10 -39.40 0.36
N ARG A 768 -6.48 -39.70 1.51
CA ARG A 768 -6.61 -38.90 2.73
C ARG A 768 -5.24 -38.54 3.32
N GLY A 769 -5.12 -37.31 3.81
CA GLY A 769 -4.03 -36.86 4.67
C GLY A 769 -4.58 -36.40 6.03
N ASP A 770 -3.91 -36.75 7.12
CA ASP A 770 -4.25 -36.35 8.48
C ASP A 770 -3.03 -35.68 9.13
N TRP A 771 -3.18 -34.42 9.53
CA TRP A 771 -2.21 -33.67 10.32
C TRP A 771 -2.63 -33.68 11.78
N THR A 772 -1.71 -34.06 12.67
CA THR A 772 -1.88 -33.91 14.11
C THR A 772 -0.96 -32.82 14.63
N ILE A 773 -1.54 -31.69 15.00
CA ILE A 773 -0.83 -30.52 15.56
C ILE A 773 -0.74 -30.67 17.08
N ALA A 774 -1.87 -30.98 17.72
CA ALA A 774 -2.00 -31.30 19.13
C ALA A 774 -3.11 -32.35 19.33
N ALA A 775 -3.31 -32.83 20.56
CA ALA A 775 -4.31 -33.85 20.85
C ALA A 775 -5.73 -33.44 20.43
N ASP A 776 -6.04 -32.16 20.56
CA ASP A 776 -7.28 -31.45 20.26
C ASP A 776 -7.14 -30.48 19.07
N GLN A 777 -6.07 -30.62 18.27
CA GLN A 777 -5.88 -29.83 17.05
C GLN A 777 -5.44 -30.73 15.91
N LYS A 778 -6.37 -31.08 15.03
CA LYS A 778 -6.14 -31.96 13.89
C LYS A 778 -6.74 -31.37 12.63
N VAL A 779 -6.12 -31.68 11.49
CA VAL A 779 -6.64 -31.31 10.17
C VAL A 779 -6.69 -32.56 9.30
N ARG A 780 -7.81 -32.79 8.65
CA ARG A 780 -7.98 -33.87 7.67
C ARG A 780 -8.20 -33.29 6.29
N LEU A 781 -7.42 -33.77 5.33
CA LEU A 781 -7.61 -33.54 3.91
C LEU A 781 -8.20 -34.79 3.26
N TYR A 782 -9.26 -34.61 2.50
CA TYR A 782 -9.68 -35.56 1.48
C TYR A 782 -9.41 -34.96 0.11
N MET A 783 -8.81 -35.73 -0.79
CA MET A 783 -8.55 -35.31 -2.16
C MET A 783 -9.20 -36.29 -3.14
N ALA A 784 -9.88 -35.74 -4.14
CA ALA A 784 -10.43 -36.51 -5.24
C ALA A 784 -9.34 -37.20 -6.07
N GLY A 785 -9.57 -38.47 -6.39
CA GLY A 785 -8.72 -39.24 -7.29
C GLY A 785 -8.80 -38.74 -8.73
N ALA A 786 -7.70 -38.82 -9.45
CA ALA A 786 -7.68 -38.68 -10.91
C ALA A 786 -6.54 -39.52 -11.51
N PRO A 787 -6.71 -40.04 -12.74
CA PRO A 787 -5.68 -40.83 -13.41
C PRO A 787 -4.33 -40.10 -13.48
N GLY A 788 -3.24 -40.85 -13.30
CA GLY A 788 -1.88 -40.31 -13.40
C GLY A 788 -1.42 -39.43 -12.24
N THR A 789 -2.16 -39.38 -11.12
CA THR A 789 -1.77 -38.55 -9.98
C THR A 789 -0.58 -39.14 -9.22
N GLN A 790 0.42 -38.30 -8.96
CA GLN A 790 1.52 -38.56 -8.04
C GLN A 790 1.33 -37.72 -6.78
N ILE A 791 1.44 -38.33 -5.61
CA ILE A 791 1.40 -37.63 -4.33
C ILE A 791 2.81 -37.59 -3.77
N ILE A 792 3.25 -36.40 -3.41
CA ILE A 792 4.55 -36.13 -2.82
C ILE A 792 4.30 -35.57 -1.42
N ALA A 793 4.91 -36.17 -0.39
CA ALA A 793 4.85 -35.68 0.98
C ALA A 793 6.26 -35.37 1.48
N GLU A 794 6.43 -34.17 2.02
CA GLU A 794 7.74 -33.55 2.25
C GLU A 794 7.65 -32.55 3.40
N GLU A 795 8.76 -31.86 3.68
CA GLU A 795 8.86 -30.81 4.68
C GLU A 795 9.50 -29.55 4.08
N GLY A 796 8.85 -28.40 4.25
CA GLY A 796 9.28 -27.09 3.77
C GLY A 796 9.67 -26.12 4.89
N LEU A 797 10.17 -24.93 4.51
CA LEU A 797 10.58 -23.89 5.44
C LEU A 797 9.45 -22.87 5.68
N VAL A 798 9.43 -22.28 6.87
CA VAL A 798 8.57 -21.14 7.22
C VAL A 798 9.38 -20.13 8.02
N ALA A 799 9.07 -18.85 7.89
CA ALA A 799 9.70 -17.79 8.64
C ALA A 799 9.36 -17.92 10.14
N ALA A 800 10.30 -17.54 10.99
CA ALA A 800 10.06 -17.45 12.42
C ALA A 800 9.06 -16.33 12.73
N THR A 801 8.31 -16.48 13.82
CA THR A 801 7.36 -15.46 14.30
C THR A 801 8.06 -14.28 14.96
N VAL A 802 9.31 -14.46 15.38
CA VAL A 802 10.18 -13.47 15.99
C VAL A 802 11.50 -13.52 15.25
N GLY A 803 12.07 -12.35 14.97
CA GLY A 803 13.27 -12.22 14.14
C GLY A 803 12.97 -12.49 12.66
N ASP A 804 13.90 -12.10 11.79
CA ASP A 804 13.78 -12.21 10.33
C ASP A 804 14.59 -13.43 9.85
N GLU A 805 14.34 -14.58 10.46
CA GLU A 805 15.07 -15.83 10.23
C GLU A 805 14.14 -17.01 9.90
N THR A 806 14.74 -18.09 9.41
CA THR A 806 14.01 -19.34 9.17
C THR A 806 13.68 -20.02 10.49
N SER A 807 12.41 -20.42 10.65
CA SER A 807 11.97 -21.20 11.80
C SER A 807 12.71 -22.54 11.88
N PRO A 808 13.07 -23.02 13.10
CA PRO A 808 13.54 -24.39 13.27
C PRO A 808 12.42 -25.42 13.01
N GLU A 809 11.15 -25.02 13.16
CA GLU A 809 10.00 -25.86 12.82
C GLU A 809 9.88 -26.00 11.31
N LYS A 810 9.78 -27.24 10.82
CA LYS A 810 9.44 -27.54 9.43
C LYS A 810 7.94 -27.73 9.29
N VAL A 811 7.40 -27.33 8.14
CA VAL A 811 5.97 -27.47 7.84
C VAL A 811 5.78 -28.59 6.83
N PRO A 812 5.00 -29.64 7.13
CA PRO A 812 4.72 -30.67 6.13
C PRO A 812 3.98 -30.12 4.93
N VAL A 813 4.42 -30.57 3.77
CA VAL A 813 3.90 -30.17 2.46
C VAL A 813 3.37 -31.42 1.77
N VAL A 814 2.18 -31.30 1.19
CA VAL A 814 1.65 -32.29 0.25
C VAL A 814 1.52 -31.66 -1.12
N ILE A 815 2.08 -32.33 -2.12
CA ILE A 815 1.98 -31.96 -3.52
C ILE A 815 1.20 -33.05 -4.27
N ALA A 816 0.10 -32.67 -4.91
CA ALA A 816 -0.58 -33.51 -5.87
C ALA A 816 -0.14 -33.09 -7.29
N ARG A 817 0.67 -33.92 -7.92
CA ARG A 817 1.25 -33.69 -9.25
C ARG A 817 0.48 -34.44 -10.33
N ARG A 818 0.20 -33.75 -11.44
CA ARG A 818 -0.41 -34.31 -12.66
C ARG A 818 0.21 -33.74 -13.92
N GLN A 819 0.24 -34.52 -14.99
CA GLN A 819 0.61 -34.05 -16.33
C GLN A 819 -0.62 -34.10 -17.23
N ALA A 820 -1.06 -32.95 -17.74
CA ALA A 820 -2.27 -32.82 -18.55
C ALA A 820 -2.29 -31.48 -19.31
N LYS A 821 -3.23 -31.33 -20.26
CA LYS A 821 -3.61 -30.02 -20.82
C LYS A 821 -4.52 -29.23 -19.88
N SER A 822 -5.47 -29.93 -19.27
CA SER A 822 -6.40 -29.40 -18.29
C SER A 822 -6.57 -30.40 -17.16
N THR A 823 -6.68 -29.91 -15.93
CA THR A 823 -7.01 -30.76 -14.77
C THR A 823 -7.69 -29.94 -13.69
N ARG A 824 -8.27 -30.64 -12.71
CA ARG A 824 -8.92 -30.04 -11.54
C ARG A 824 -8.53 -30.77 -10.25
N TYR A 825 -8.21 -30.03 -9.20
CA TYR A 825 -7.98 -30.56 -7.87
C TYR A 825 -9.21 -30.27 -7.01
N VAL A 826 -9.75 -31.29 -6.33
CA VAL A 826 -10.89 -31.15 -5.42
C VAL A 826 -10.46 -31.64 -4.05
N ALA A 827 -10.21 -30.69 -3.16
CA ALA A 827 -9.77 -30.91 -1.79
C ALA A 827 -10.88 -30.52 -0.80
N ILE A 828 -11.07 -31.32 0.23
CA ILE A 828 -11.90 -31.02 1.39
C ILE A 828 -10.99 -31.01 2.61
N VAL A 829 -10.86 -29.86 3.27
CA VAL A 829 -9.99 -29.63 4.43
C VAL A 829 -10.86 -29.41 5.65
N GLU A 830 -10.82 -30.35 6.58
CA GLU A 830 -11.62 -30.39 7.80
C GLU A 830 -10.70 -30.24 9.03
N PRO A 831 -10.66 -29.07 9.67
CA PRO A 831 -10.05 -28.93 10.98
C PRO A 831 -11.02 -29.38 12.09
N TYR A 832 -10.54 -30.21 13.02
CA TYR A 832 -11.34 -30.75 14.11
C TYR A 832 -10.52 -30.93 15.39
N ALA A 833 -11.22 -30.89 16.53
CA ALA A 833 -10.59 -31.09 17.83
C ALA A 833 -10.61 -32.56 18.28
N ALA A 834 -11.74 -33.02 18.82
CA ALA A 834 -11.89 -34.39 19.32
C ALA A 834 -12.27 -35.39 18.22
N SER A 835 -13.21 -35.03 17.34
CA SER A 835 -13.72 -35.91 16.29
C SER A 835 -14.10 -35.11 15.04
N PRO A 836 -13.89 -35.67 13.83
CA PRO A 836 -14.33 -35.04 12.59
C PRO A 836 -15.87 -35.00 12.53
N ALA A 837 -16.41 -33.94 11.94
CA ALA A 837 -17.83 -33.80 11.61
C ALA A 837 -18.19 -34.68 10.40
N ILE A 838 -17.29 -34.81 9.43
CA ILE A 838 -17.46 -35.66 8.25
C ILE A 838 -17.31 -37.12 8.66
N THR A 839 -18.41 -37.86 8.58
CA THR A 839 -18.45 -39.30 8.88
C THR A 839 -18.22 -40.15 7.63
N GLN A 840 -18.61 -39.65 6.46
CA GLN A 840 -18.50 -40.41 5.21
C GLN A 840 -18.46 -39.48 3.98
N ILE A 841 -17.64 -39.84 2.99
CA ILE A 841 -17.66 -39.25 1.64
C ILE A 841 -17.91 -40.37 0.63
N THR A 842 -18.95 -40.24 -0.19
CA THR A 842 -19.36 -41.26 -1.16
C THR A 842 -19.43 -40.66 -2.56
N PRO A 843 -18.74 -41.21 -3.56
CA PRO A 843 -18.84 -40.73 -4.93
C PRO A 843 -20.25 -40.95 -5.50
N ILE A 844 -20.71 -40.01 -6.32
CA ILE A 844 -21.98 -40.12 -7.06
C ILE A 844 -21.64 -40.50 -8.51
N PRO A 845 -22.26 -41.54 -9.08
CA PRO A 845 -22.10 -41.87 -10.49
C PRO A 845 -22.50 -40.71 -11.40
N THR A 846 -21.68 -40.44 -12.40
CA THR A 846 -21.88 -39.34 -13.35
C THR A 846 -22.09 -39.89 -14.76
N SER A 847 -22.85 -39.17 -15.60
CA SER A 847 -23.01 -39.52 -17.02
C SER A 847 -21.89 -38.98 -17.92
N ALA A 848 -20.99 -38.16 -17.37
CA ALA A 848 -19.98 -37.42 -18.12
C ALA A 848 -18.57 -37.76 -17.59
N ALA A 849 -17.67 -38.16 -18.49
CA ALA A 849 -16.34 -38.62 -18.13
C ALA A 849 -15.46 -37.52 -17.51
N ASP A 850 -15.77 -36.26 -17.82
CA ASP A 850 -15.11 -35.06 -17.33
C ASP A 850 -15.78 -34.48 -16.07
N ALA A 851 -16.72 -35.20 -15.45
CA ALA A 851 -17.44 -34.76 -14.27
C ALA A 851 -17.24 -35.70 -13.07
N VAL A 852 -17.21 -35.14 -11.87
CA VAL A 852 -17.08 -35.83 -10.58
C VAL A 852 -18.05 -35.25 -9.56
N ALA A 853 -18.56 -36.09 -8.67
CA ALA A 853 -19.43 -35.63 -7.60
C ALA A 853 -19.35 -36.52 -6.37
N TRP A 854 -19.66 -35.95 -5.22
CA TRP A 854 -19.63 -36.63 -3.93
C TRP A 854 -20.79 -36.20 -3.04
N ARG A 855 -21.29 -37.15 -2.24
CA ARG A 855 -22.06 -36.89 -1.03
C ARG A 855 -21.13 -36.90 0.18
N ILE A 856 -21.18 -35.85 0.97
CA ILE A 856 -20.39 -35.64 2.19
C ILE A 856 -21.38 -35.66 3.35
N THR A 857 -21.36 -36.72 4.13
CA THR A 857 -22.27 -36.92 5.27
C THR A 857 -21.63 -36.39 6.53
N ARG A 858 -22.36 -35.54 7.25
CA ARG A 858 -21.95 -34.96 8.53
C ARG A 858 -23.14 -34.83 9.46
N GLY A 859 -23.23 -35.74 10.43
CA GLY A 859 -24.40 -35.88 11.29
C GLY A 859 -25.67 -36.23 10.50
N ASN A 860 -26.71 -35.40 10.63
CA ASN A 860 -27.99 -35.51 9.90
C ASN A 860 -28.02 -34.69 8.60
N VAL A 861 -26.90 -34.07 8.23
CA VAL A 861 -26.78 -33.23 7.03
C VAL A 861 -25.96 -33.97 5.97
N VAL A 862 -26.40 -33.84 4.72
CA VAL A 862 -25.67 -34.33 3.54
C VAL A 862 -25.40 -33.17 2.62
N ASP A 863 -24.12 -32.90 2.40
CA ASP A 863 -23.66 -31.96 1.40
C ASP A 863 -23.37 -32.71 0.10
N THR A 864 -23.80 -32.17 -1.03
CA THR A 864 -23.53 -32.71 -2.37
C THR A 864 -22.66 -31.73 -3.13
N LEU A 865 -21.48 -32.17 -3.55
CA LEU A 865 -20.56 -31.41 -4.40
C LEU A 865 -20.55 -32.03 -5.80
N MET A 866 -20.73 -31.22 -6.83
CA MET A 866 -20.67 -31.60 -8.24
C MET A 866 -19.71 -30.66 -8.95
N VAL A 867 -18.78 -31.25 -9.71
CA VAL A 867 -17.78 -30.51 -10.48
C VAL A 867 -17.69 -31.09 -11.88
N SER A 868 -17.69 -30.23 -12.88
CA SER A 868 -17.60 -30.59 -14.30
C SER A 868 -16.60 -29.67 -15.01
N ASP A 869 -15.84 -30.21 -15.96
CA ASP A 869 -14.97 -29.38 -16.83
C ASP A 869 -15.77 -28.77 -17.99
N SER A 870 -16.84 -29.44 -18.42
CA SER A 870 -17.81 -28.96 -19.40
C SER A 870 -19.01 -28.27 -18.74
N ARG A 871 -19.61 -27.35 -19.48
CA ARG A 871 -20.90 -26.72 -19.11
C ARG A 871 -22.11 -27.35 -19.81
N ALA A 872 -21.87 -28.38 -20.62
CA ALA A 872 -22.96 -29.20 -21.13
C ALA A 872 -23.67 -29.88 -19.94
N ALA A 873 -24.97 -30.11 -20.10
CA ALA A 873 -25.78 -30.78 -19.10
C ALA A 873 -25.17 -32.14 -18.72
N SER A 874 -24.79 -32.28 -17.46
CA SER A 874 -24.23 -33.50 -16.87
C SER A 874 -25.16 -34.02 -15.78
N ASN A 875 -25.44 -35.32 -15.81
CA ASN A 875 -26.33 -35.95 -14.82
C ASN A 875 -25.53 -36.62 -13.70
N PHE A 876 -25.99 -36.44 -12.48
CA PHE A 876 -25.42 -36.97 -11.24
C PHE A 876 -26.53 -37.65 -10.44
N GLY A 877 -26.88 -38.88 -10.83
CA GLY A 877 -28.10 -39.52 -10.35
C GLY A 877 -29.35 -38.83 -10.87
N ASP A 878 -30.15 -38.24 -9.98
CA ASP A 878 -31.38 -37.50 -10.28
C ASP A 878 -31.18 -35.98 -10.42
N LEU A 879 -29.93 -35.53 -10.30
CA LEU A 879 -29.53 -34.13 -10.44
C LEU A 879 -28.95 -33.87 -11.83
N THR A 880 -29.19 -32.68 -12.36
CA THR A 880 -28.59 -32.19 -13.61
C THR A 880 -27.91 -30.86 -13.36
N LEU A 881 -26.64 -30.75 -13.76
CA LEU A 881 -25.85 -29.53 -13.71
C LEU A 881 -25.47 -29.09 -15.13
N GLU A 882 -25.74 -27.84 -15.44
CA GLU A 882 -25.19 -27.11 -16.60
C GLU A 882 -24.24 -26.04 -16.05
N GLY A 883 -22.99 -26.41 -15.81
CA GLY A 883 -22.03 -25.53 -15.15
C GLY A 883 -20.81 -26.26 -14.63
N ASN A 884 -19.84 -25.49 -14.14
CA ASN A 884 -18.58 -26.04 -13.65
C ASN A 884 -18.66 -26.52 -12.21
N VAL A 885 -19.41 -25.84 -11.34
CA VAL A 885 -19.44 -26.15 -9.90
C VAL A 885 -20.85 -25.97 -9.34
N ALA A 886 -21.29 -26.96 -8.58
CA ALA A 886 -22.45 -26.85 -7.72
C ALA A 886 -22.18 -27.53 -6.38
N TRP A 887 -22.63 -26.89 -5.32
CA TRP A 887 -22.63 -27.45 -3.97
C TRP A 887 -23.99 -27.20 -3.33
N PHE A 888 -24.56 -28.15 -2.61
CA PHE A 888 -25.71 -27.86 -1.76
C PHE A 888 -25.73 -28.75 -0.52
N SER A 889 -26.25 -28.20 0.56
CA SER A 889 -26.44 -28.86 1.84
C SER A 889 -27.91 -29.20 2.04
N SER A 890 -28.20 -30.41 2.50
CA SER A 890 -29.55 -30.92 2.71
C SER A 890 -29.72 -31.60 4.06
N ALA A 891 -30.87 -31.38 4.69
CA ALA A 891 -31.30 -32.10 5.89
C ALA A 891 -32.61 -32.84 5.54
N GLY A 892 -32.52 -34.15 5.32
CA GLY A 892 -33.59 -34.88 4.66
C GLY A 892 -33.79 -34.38 3.22
N ASP A 893 -35.04 -34.09 2.84
CA ASP A 893 -35.39 -33.58 1.51
C ASP A 893 -35.25 -32.05 1.39
N GLU A 894 -34.94 -31.35 2.47
CA GLU A 894 -34.88 -29.89 2.49
C GLU A 894 -33.47 -29.35 2.22
N ILE A 895 -33.35 -28.54 1.17
CA ILE A 895 -32.13 -27.77 0.86
C ILE A 895 -31.96 -26.64 1.87
N GLN A 896 -30.88 -26.69 2.64
CA GLN A 896 -30.49 -25.69 3.64
C GLN A 896 -29.66 -24.58 3.03
N ALA A 897 -28.70 -24.94 2.17
CA ALA A 897 -27.86 -24.00 1.45
C ALA A 897 -27.50 -24.56 0.08
N LEU A 898 -27.26 -23.69 -0.89
CA LEU A 898 -26.90 -24.04 -2.26
C LEU A 898 -25.98 -22.99 -2.85
N TYR A 899 -25.01 -23.44 -3.63
CA TYR A 899 -24.16 -22.64 -4.48
C TYR A 899 -24.15 -23.24 -5.89
N LEU A 900 -24.34 -22.39 -6.90
CA LEU A 900 -24.12 -22.70 -8.30
C LEU A 900 -23.16 -21.63 -8.85
N GLY A 901 -22.00 -22.05 -9.34
CA GLY A 901 -20.96 -21.15 -9.85
C GLY A 901 -20.40 -21.59 -11.19
N ALA A 902 -20.01 -20.62 -12.02
CA ALA A 902 -19.65 -20.84 -13.43
C ALA A 902 -20.65 -21.75 -14.17
N GLY A 903 -21.94 -21.48 -14.00
CA GLY A 903 -23.01 -22.33 -14.49
C GLY A 903 -24.33 -21.61 -14.70
N THR A 904 -25.21 -22.22 -15.48
CA THR A 904 -26.51 -21.66 -15.87
C THR A 904 -27.67 -22.39 -15.22
N ARG A 905 -27.50 -23.65 -14.81
CA ARG A 905 -28.61 -24.41 -14.25
C ARG A 905 -28.15 -25.51 -13.30
N LEU A 906 -28.85 -25.64 -12.19
CA LEU A 906 -28.84 -26.82 -11.34
C LEU A 906 -30.28 -27.26 -11.08
N ALA A 907 -30.60 -28.51 -11.33
CA ALA A 907 -31.96 -29.02 -11.15
C ALA A 907 -32.00 -30.43 -10.57
N SER A 908 -33.04 -30.70 -9.79
CA SER A 908 -33.52 -32.04 -9.45
C SER A 908 -34.85 -32.30 -10.17
N ARG A 909 -35.53 -33.39 -9.81
CA ARG A 909 -36.92 -33.64 -10.24
C ARG A 909 -37.93 -32.64 -9.67
N ASN A 910 -37.65 -32.07 -8.49
CA ASN A 910 -38.62 -31.30 -7.71
C ASN A 910 -38.30 -29.81 -7.64
N TRP A 911 -37.04 -29.42 -7.83
CA TRP A 911 -36.59 -28.04 -7.71
C TRP A 911 -35.55 -27.70 -8.78
N SER A 912 -35.41 -26.41 -9.09
CA SER A 912 -34.36 -25.91 -9.99
C SER A 912 -33.92 -24.49 -9.65
N VAL A 913 -32.65 -24.23 -9.91
CA VAL A 913 -32.02 -22.91 -9.90
C VAL A 913 -31.46 -22.67 -11.30
N GLY A 914 -31.81 -21.55 -11.90
CA GLY A 914 -31.34 -21.13 -13.22
C GLY A 914 -30.77 -19.71 -13.19
N LEU A 915 -29.68 -19.50 -13.93
CA LEU A 915 -29.07 -18.20 -14.21
C LEU A 915 -29.25 -17.92 -15.70
N GLU A 916 -29.97 -16.85 -16.02
CA GLU A 916 -30.38 -16.47 -17.37
C GLU A 916 -29.81 -15.11 -17.79
N ASN A 917 -30.14 -14.70 -19.02
CA ASN A 917 -29.76 -13.42 -19.64
C ASN A 917 -28.23 -13.27 -19.89
N LEU A 918 -27.60 -14.37 -20.30
CA LEU A 918 -26.19 -14.43 -20.68
C LEU A 918 -26.06 -14.18 -22.19
N VAL A 919 -25.24 -13.20 -22.58
CA VAL A 919 -25.07 -12.79 -23.99
C VAL A 919 -24.03 -13.67 -24.68
N THR A 920 -23.03 -14.15 -23.94
CA THR A 920 -21.89 -14.91 -24.45
C THR A 920 -21.59 -16.16 -23.63
N ALA A 921 -20.85 -17.10 -24.22
CA ALA A 921 -20.33 -18.26 -23.48
C ALA A 921 -19.33 -17.86 -22.38
N SER A 922 -18.66 -16.69 -22.49
CA SER A 922 -17.84 -16.15 -21.40
C SER A 922 -18.67 -15.64 -20.23
N ASP A 923 -19.88 -15.12 -20.46
CA ASP A 923 -20.74 -14.63 -19.37
C ASP A 923 -21.11 -15.77 -18.42
N ALA A 924 -21.29 -16.98 -18.94
CA ALA A 924 -21.51 -18.17 -18.13
C ALA A 924 -20.33 -18.56 -17.22
N THR A 925 -19.09 -18.07 -17.48
CA THR A 925 -17.97 -18.24 -16.53
C THR A 925 -17.97 -17.23 -15.40
N ALA A 926 -18.72 -16.15 -15.55
CA ALA A 926 -18.63 -15.01 -14.64
C ALA A 926 -19.88 -14.92 -13.75
N VAL A 927 -20.77 -15.91 -13.77
CA VAL A 927 -22.02 -15.92 -12.99
C VAL A 927 -22.01 -16.97 -11.89
N GLY A 928 -22.69 -16.64 -10.80
CA GLY A 928 -23.02 -17.57 -9.76
C GLY A 928 -24.06 -17.02 -8.79
N VAL A 929 -24.61 -17.94 -8.00
CA VAL A 929 -25.62 -17.65 -6.99
C VAL A 929 -25.40 -18.51 -5.75
N SER A 930 -25.61 -17.90 -4.58
CA SER A 930 -25.69 -18.60 -3.31
C SER A 930 -27.10 -18.41 -2.74
N ILE A 931 -27.69 -19.49 -2.22
CA ILE A 931 -29.02 -19.51 -1.64
C ILE A 931 -28.92 -20.17 -0.27
N GLU A 932 -29.52 -19.55 0.74
CA GLU A 932 -29.62 -20.11 2.10
C GLU A 932 -31.07 -20.08 2.56
N ARG A 933 -31.51 -21.14 3.23
CA ARG A 933 -32.83 -21.22 3.84
C ARG A 933 -32.74 -20.78 5.29
N GLU A 934 -33.40 -19.67 5.62
CA GLU A 934 -33.48 -19.19 7.00
C GLU A 934 -34.71 -19.75 7.74
N SER A 935 -35.76 -20.11 7.01
CA SER A 935 -36.93 -20.83 7.55
C SER A 935 -37.63 -21.62 6.44
N PRO A 936 -38.61 -22.50 6.76
CA PRO A 936 -39.32 -23.30 5.75
C PRO A 936 -39.97 -22.49 4.61
N ARG A 937 -40.23 -21.19 4.81
CA ARG A 937 -40.84 -20.28 3.84
C ARG A 937 -39.99 -19.05 3.51
N ARG A 938 -38.69 -19.06 3.84
CA ARG A 938 -37.80 -17.91 3.65
C ARG A 938 -36.43 -18.35 3.15
N LEU A 939 -36.01 -17.76 2.03
CA LEU A 939 -34.69 -17.91 1.43
C LEU A 939 -33.96 -16.56 1.44
N VAL A 940 -32.64 -16.59 1.57
CA VAL A 940 -31.76 -15.48 1.24
C VAL A 940 -30.96 -15.88 0.00
N VAL A 941 -31.06 -15.07 -1.04
CA VAL A 941 -30.44 -15.31 -2.35
C VAL A 941 -29.41 -14.21 -2.59
N ARG A 942 -28.21 -14.60 -3.00
CA ARG A 942 -27.07 -13.71 -3.22
C ARG A 942 -26.59 -13.91 -4.64
N ASN A 943 -26.54 -12.84 -5.42
CA ASN A 943 -25.80 -12.85 -6.68
C ASN A 943 -24.31 -12.78 -6.31
N THR A 944 -23.59 -13.90 -6.43
CA THR A 944 -22.18 -13.96 -6.03
C THR A 944 -21.29 -13.23 -7.05
N SER A 945 -21.80 -12.99 -8.25
CA SER A 945 -21.01 -12.50 -9.37
C SER A 945 -20.87 -10.99 -9.46
N ARG A 946 -20.02 -10.56 -10.40
CA ARG A 946 -19.81 -9.16 -10.78
C ARG A 946 -20.71 -8.68 -11.93
N VAL A 947 -21.69 -9.49 -12.35
CA VAL A 947 -22.57 -9.16 -13.47
C VAL A 947 -24.04 -9.23 -13.08
N LEU A 948 -24.86 -8.37 -13.69
CA LEU A 948 -26.31 -8.41 -13.56
C LEU A 948 -26.82 -9.75 -14.08
N THR A 949 -27.56 -10.48 -13.26
CA THR A 949 -28.02 -11.84 -13.60
C THR A 949 -29.52 -11.97 -13.37
N VAL A 950 -30.22 -12.70 -14.25
CA VAL A 950 -31.60 -13.11 -13.99
C VAL A 950 -31.56 -14.45 -13.26
N ILE A 951 -32.10 -14.48 -12.05
CA ILE A 951 -32.17 -15.68 -11.22
C ILE A 951 -33.58 -16.26 -11.31
N ALA A 952 -33.67 -17.53 -11.70
CA ALA A 952 -34.90 -18.31 -11.83
C ALA A 952 -34.91 -19.44 -10.80
N LEU A 953 -35.86 -19.40 -9.86
CA LEU A 953 -36.02 -20.41 -8.82
C LEU A 953 -37.35 -21.13 -8.97
N ALA A 954 -37.34 -22.44 -8.79
CA ALA A 954 -38.55 -23.25 -8.76
C ALA A 954 -38.44 -24.36 -7.70
N GLY A 955 -39.52 -24.59 -6.95
CA GLY A 955 -39.68 -25.76 -6.07
C GLY A 955 -38.81 -25.77 -4.80
N LEU A 956 -38.07 -24.69 -4.51
CA LEU A 956 -37.27 -24.61 -3.28
C LEU A 956 -38.14 -24.34 -2.04
N ILE A 957 -39.13 -23.46 -2.13
CA ILE A 957 -40.13 -23.22 -1.07
C ILE A 957 -41.53 -23.19 -1.69
N PRO A 958 -42.57 -23.67 -0.98
CA PRO A 958 -43.95 -23.70 -1.48
C PRO A 958 -44.65 -22.33 -1.32
N GLY A 959 -45.67 -22.05 -2.12
CA GLY A 959 -46.51 -20.85 -2.00
C GLY A 959 -46.13 -19.72 -2.97
N ASN A 960 -46.87 -18.61 -2.94
CA ASN A 960 -46.59 -17.46 -3.81
C ASN A 960 -45.39 -16.69 -3.26
N LEU A 961 -44.39 -16.46 -4.12
CA LEU A 961 -43.10 -15.91 -3.71
C LEU A 961 -43.04 -14.40 -3.90
N HIS A 962 -42.53 -13.71 -2.88
CA HIS A 962 -42.25 -12.28 -2.84
C HIS A 962 -40.77 -12.05 -2.59
N ALA A 963 -40.16 -11.04 -3.22
CA ALA A 963 -38.75 -10.74 -3.09
C ALA A 963 -38.52 -9.34 -2.50
N PHE A 964 -37.56 -9.22 -1.58
CA PHE A 964 -37.17 -7.95 -0.95
C PHE A 964 -35.67 -7.78 -1.06
N ALA A 965 -35.21 -6.63 -1.56
CA ALA A 965 -33.78 -6.32 -1.56
C ALA A 965 -33.32 -6.05 -0.12
N LEU A 966 -32.15 -6.56 0.26
CA LEU A 966 -31.53 -6.36 1.56
C LEU A 966 -30.34 -5.39 1.45
N ASP A 967 -30.17 -4.55 2.46
CA ASP A 967 -28.92 -3.80 2.64
C ASP A 967 -27.81 -4.64 3.29
N GLU A 968 -26.64 -4.04 3.48
CA GLU A 968 -25.48 -4.68 4.11
C GLU A 968 -25.68 -5.12 5.57
N ASN A 969 -26.74 -4.63 6.22
CA ASN A 969 -27.15 -4.99 7.57
C ASN A 969 -28.28 -6.02 7.57
N GLY A 970 -28.75 -6.45 6.40
CA GLY A 970 -29.84 -7.42 6.24
C GLY A 970 -31.23 -6.81 6.36
N ASN A 971 -31.39 -5.48 6.35
CA ASN A 971 -32.70 -4.85 6.42
C ASN A 971 -33.33 -4.72 5.04
N ARG A 972 -34.66 -4.89 4.98
CA ARG A 972 -35.43 -4.73 3.74
C ARG A 972 -35.40 -3.27 3.27
N GLN A 973 -34.99 -3.07 2.02
CA GLN A 973 -35.01 -1.77 1.35
C GLN A 973 -36.32 -1.56 0.53
N GLY A 974 -37.12 -2.61 0.35
CA GLY A 974 -38.41 -2.58 -0.34
C GLY A 974 -38.72 -3.90 -1.07
N GLU A 975 -40.00 -4.12 -1.42
CA GLU A 975 -40.39 -5.26 -2.26
C GLU A 975 -39.97 -5.00 -3.70
N VAL A 976 -39.30 -5.97 -4.32
CA VAL A 976 -38.87 -5.92 -5.71
C VAL A 976 -39.85 -6.69 -6.56
N ARG A 977 -40.35 -6.05 -7.61
CA ARG A 977 -41.28 -6.68 -8.55
C ARG A 977 -40.53 -7.72 -9.40
N PRO A 978 -40.86 -9.01 -9.31
CA PRO A 978 -40.22 -10.03 -10.12
C PRO A 978 -40.66 -9.93 -11.59
N ILE A 979 -39.83 -10.50 -12.48
CA ILE A 979 -40.17 -10.70 -13.90
C ILE A 979 -41.36 -11.66 -14.02
N GLU A 980 -41.31 -12.72 -13.21
CA GLU A 980 -42.33 -13.75 -13.12
C GLU A 980 -42.41 -14.25 -11.68
N SER A 981 -43.62 -14.49 -11.18
CA SER A 981 -43.84 -15.09 -9.87
C SER A 981 -45.10 -15.95 -9.90
N GLY A 982 -45.07 -17.07 -9.20
CA GLY A 982 -46.17 -18.00 -9.07
C GLY A 982 -45.90 -19.01 -7.95
N GLU A 983 -46.70 -20.07 -7.90
CA GLU A 983 -46.59 -21.08 -6.87
C GLU A 983 -45.21 -21.76 -6.90
N GLY A 984 -44.42 -21.52 -5.86
CA GLY A 984 -43.06 -22.01 -5.68
C GLY A 984 -42.07 -21.56 -6.74
N ARG A 985 -42.39 -20.52 -7.52
CA ARG A 985 -41.57 -20.06 -8.67
C ARG A 985 -41.39 -18.56 -8.64
N ILE A 986 -40.17 -18.11 -8.91
CA ILE A 986 -39.85 -16.69 -9.06
C ILE A 986 -38.68 -16.48 -10.03
N ARG A 987 -38.76 -15.43 -10.84
CA ARG A 987 -37.70 -14.96 -11.73
C ARG A 987 -37.47 -13.48 -11.48
N LEU A 988 -36.23 -13.09 -11.17
CA LEU A 988 -35.90 -11.70 -10.84
C LEU A 988 -34.54 -11.27 -11.40
N PHE A 989 -34.40 -9.98 -11.71
CA PHE A 989 -33.11 -9.35 -11.95
C PHE A 989 -32.39 -9.11 -10.63
N MET A 990 -31.11 -9.46 -10.55
CA MET A 990 -30.28 -9.22 -9.38
C MET A 990 -28.98 -8.55 -9.78
N ASP A 991 -28.77 -7.34 -9.25
CA ASP A 991 -27.52 -6.59 -9.42
C ASP A 991 -26.32 -7.37 -8.89
N PRO A 992 -25.10 -7.09 -9.41
CA PRO A 992 -23.86 -7.67 -8.90
C PRO A 992 -23.73 -7.56 -7.38
N GLY A 993 -23.43 -8.66 -6.68
CA GLY A 993 -23.27 -8.69 -5.22
C GLY A 993 -24.53 -8.45 -4.40
N ALA A 994 -25.70 -8.25 -5.03
CA ALA A 994 -26.92 -7.93 -4.33
C ALA A 994 -27.49 -9.14 -3.56
N VAL A 995 -28.13 -8.84 -2.44
CA VAL A 995 -28.75 -9.83 -1.54
C VAL A 995 -30.25 -9.60 -1.49
N TYR A 996 -31.03 -10.66 -1.64
CA TYR A 996 -32.48 -10.63 -1.66
C TYR A 996 -33.04 -11.63 -0.67
N GLU A 997 -34.04 -11.23 0.09
CA GLU A 997 -34.90 -12.14 0.84
C GLU A 997 -36.07 -12.56 -0.05
N ILE A 998 -36.32 -13.86 -0.16
CA ILE A 998 -37.48 -14.41 -0.86
C ILE A 998 -38.36 -15.14 0.14
N ILE A 999 -39.61 -14.70 0.27
CA ILE A 999 -40.58 -15.23 1.23
C ILE A 999 -41.80 -15.81 0.52
N ALA A 1000 -42.40 -16.84 1.10
CA ALA A 1000 -43.69 -17.36 0.67
C ALA A 1000 -44.81 -17.01 1.65
N ASN A 1001 -45.97 -16.64 1.12
CA ASN A 1001 -47.19 -16.39 1.91
C ASN A 1001 -47.78 -17.66 2.54
#